data_AF-A0A4Q3ZKX5-F1
#
_entry.id   AF-A0A4Q3ZKX5-F1
#
_cell.length_a   1.000
_cell.length_b   1.000
_cell.length_c   1.000
_cell.angle_alpha   90.00
_cell.angle_beta   90.00
_cell.angle_gamma   90.00
#
_symmetry.space_group_name_H-M   'P 1'
#
loop_
_entity.id
_entity.type
_entity.pdbx_description
1 polymer ?
#
loop_
_entity_poly.entity_id
_entity_poly.type
_entity_poly.pdbx_seq_one_letter_code
_entity_poly.pdbx_strand_id
1 'polypeptide(L)'
;MSGATQRQPSAAKWLSWRSQSSPISGQPWMKIISGPSEDSSDLYRRVDEVVKVLVEDKGTYDKDEKQRTANLTEDGSERVEEMLREAKLLEEGNLYDFHNVTLVHHVNQSLRAHALFARDVDYITRDDKVVIIDEFTGRMMEGRRYSDGLHQALEAKEHVTVQPENQTLASITFQNYFRLYPKLSGMTGTASTEADEFAEIYKLEVVEIPTNVPVSRKDSDDEVYRSAAEKYDAVIVLIDEARKRGQPCLVGTTSIEKSELIASLLKARGVPHSVLNARYHEQEATIIAQAGRPGSVTIATNMAGRGTDIQLGGNAEMLARQETGTGEGPEFEAALARHKAEVEEGKAKAKAAGGLFVIGTERHESRRIDNQLRGRSGRQGDPGASHFFLSLEDDLMRIFGSDRMGGMLQKLGLKPGEAIVHPWINKALEKAQKKVEARNFDTRKNLLKYDDVMNDQRKEVYAQRRTFMNAPDVAETVAEMRRESIEDLVNKAIPENAYPEQWDVAGLEEKVREQLGLELPVVAWAKEEGIDETAVRERIEAAAEQHFAAKSANIGPDFMRMVEKSLLLQIFDQVWKEHLLSLDHLRQGIGLRAYGQRDPLNEYKSEAFGLFNTMLADLRERVTSVLMRIELRPDTPPPSPEPVRVLDMRHPQPVGELEMAGGEGYEPAPMASPQAAPRKVEGVDPADPATWYRTPRNAACPCGSGKKYKHCHGRV
;
A
#
# COMPACT_ATOMS: atom_id res chain seq x y z
N MET A 1 33.91 -47.60 -16.83
CA MET A 1 33.07 -47.21 -17.99
C MET A 1 31.65 -47.58 -17.60
N SER A 2 30.63 -46.75 -17.44
CA SER A 2 30.32 -45.32 -17.70
C SER A 2 29.17 -45.01 -16.70
N GLY A 3 29.20 -43.97 -15.88
CA GLY A 3 29.13 -42.58 -16.33
C GLY A 3 27.66 -42.16 -16.56
N ALA A 4 26.86 -42.08 -15.49
CA ALA A 4 25.55 -41.39 -15.52
C ALA A 4 25.46 -40.47 -14.30
N THR A 5 25.99 -39.27 -14.48
CA THR A 5 25.90 -38.12 -13.58
C THR A 5 24.44 -37.80 -13.25
N GLN A 6 24.06 -37.97 -11.98
CA GLN A 6 22.88 -37.33 -11.39
C GLN A 6 23.08 -35.81 -11.45
N ARG A 7 22.35 -35.14 -12.34
CA ARG A 7 22.20 -33.69 -12.31
C ARG A 7 21.36 -33.34 -11.08
N GLN A 8 22.00 -32.77 -10.05
CA GLN A 8 21.30 -32.03 -9.00
C GLN A 8 20.51 -30.88 -9.65
N PRO A 9 19.22 -30.70 -9.34
CA PRO A 9 18.51 -29.49 -9.74
C PRO A 9 19.13 -28.31 -8.99
N SER A 10 19.56 -27.30 -9.76
CA SER A 10 20.07 -26.03 -9.25
C SER A 10 19.09 -25.44 -8.22
N ALA A 11 19.65 -25.03 -7.08
CA ALA A 11 18.97 -24.37 -5.98
C ALA A 11 17.86 -23.41 -6.47
N ALA A 12 16.60 -23.83 -6.30
CA ALA A 12 15.48 -22.93 -6.34
C ALA A 12 15.72 -21.87 -5.25
N LYS A 13 16.01 -20.63 -5.66
CA LYS A 13 16.06 -19.50 -4.75
C LYS A 13 14.65 -19.28 -4.21
N TRP A 14 14.39 -19.85 -3.03
CA TRP A 14 13.23 -19.51 -2.23
C TRP A 14 13.35 -18.05 -1.81
N LEU A 15 12.58 -17.18 -2.46
CA LEU A 15 12.38 -15.80 -2.02
C LEU A 15 11.53 -15.83 -0.74
N SER A 16 12.22 -15.98 0.40
CA SER A 16 11.64 -15.77 1.74
C SER A 16 11.35 -14.28 1.92
N TRP A 17 10.15 -13.84 1.57
CA TRP A 17 9.64 -12.53 1.96
C TRP A 17 8.90 -12.65 3.30
N ARG A 18 9.55 -12.21 4.39
CA ARG A 18 8.87 -11.99 5.67
C ARG A 18 8.26 -10.58 5.63
N SER A 19 6.98 -10.45 5.27
CA SER A 19 6.27 -9.20 5.57
C SER A 19 6.00 -9.17 7.07
N GLN A 20 6.64 -8.22 7.75
CA GLN A 20 6.08 -7.70 8.98
C GLN A 20 4.88 -6.85 8.60
N SER A 21 3.69 -7.41 8.80
CA SER A 21 2.49 -6.60 8.79
C SER A 21 1.50 -7.24 9.75
N SER A 22 1.09 -6.44 10.73
CA SER A 22 0.11 -6.83 11.73
C SER A 22 -1.15 -7.34 11.03
N PRO A 23 -1.72 -8.51 11.38
CA PRO A 23 -2.95 -9.02 10.77
C PRO A 23 -4.21 -8.28 11.26
N ILE A 24 -4.04 -7.15 11.96
CA ILE A 24 -5.04 -6.52 12.83
C ILE A 24 -5.86 -5.43 12.10
N SER A 25 -5.43 -4.91 10.94
CA SER A 25 -6.28 -3.96 10.23
C SER A 25 -7.31 -4.69 9.36
N GLY A 26 -8.60 -4.42 9.59
CA GLY A 26 -9.70 -4.77 8.69
C GLY A 26 -9.63 -4.10 7.31
N GLN A 27 -8.46 -3.61 6.89
CA GLN A 27 -8.21 -3.03 5.58
C GLN A 27 -7.37 -4.00 4.73
N PRO A 28 -7.82 -4.37 3.51
CA PRO A 28 -6.97 -5.01 2.52
C PRO A 28 -5.84 -4.06 2.16
N TRP A 29 -4.63 -4.55 2.36
CA TRP A 29 -3.43 -3.80 2.05
C TRP A 29 -3.30 -3.70 0.54
N MET A 30 -3.23 -2.46 0.06
CA MET A 30 -3.02 -2.12 -1.33
C MET A 30 -1.57 -1.65 -1.46
N LYS A 31 -0.83 -2.18 -2.44
CA LYS A 31 0.43 -1.55 -2.82
C LYS A 31 0.06 -0.35 -3.68
N ILE A 32 0.33 0.85 -3.19
CA ILE A 32 0.06 2.10 -3.88
C ILE A 32 1.40 2.79 -4.11
N ILE A 33 1.65 3.19 -5.34
CA ILE A 33 2.73 4.09 -5.72
C ILE A 33 2.06 5.42 -6.00
N SER A 34 2.36 6.42 -5.17
CA SER A 34 1.90 7.79 -5.36
C SER A 34 3.01 8.65 -5.94
N GLY A 35 2.61 9.68 -6.67
CA GLY A 35 3.48 10.75 -7.14
C GLY A 35 2.74 12.07 -7.13
N PRO A 36 3.45 13.19 -7.34
CA PRO A 36 2.80 14.49 -7.46
C PRO A 36 1.83 14.47 -8.64
N SER A 37 0.64 15.02 -8.42
CA SER A 37 -0.33 15.35 -9.47
C SER A 37 0.15 16.54 -10.28
N GLU A 38 -0.37 16.66 -11.50
CA GLU A 38 -0.38 17.95 -12.19
C GLU A 38 -1.25 18.94 -11.42
N ASP A 39 -0.93 20.23 -11.55
CA ASP A 39 -1.36 21.30 -10.65
C ASP A 39 -2.88 21.55 -10.72
N SER A 40 -3.63 21.02 -9.74
CA SER A 40 -5.07 21.25 -9.55
C SER A 40 -5.37 22.36 -8.54
N SER A 41 -4.36 23.12 -8.12
CA SER A 41 -4.47 24.12 -7.03
C SER A 41 -5.50 25.21 -7.32
N ASP A 42 -5.64 25.61 -8.58
CA ASP A 42 -6.60 26.65 -8.97
C ASP A 42 -8.04 26.18 -8.93
N LEU A 43 -8.30 24.91 -9.23
CA LEU A 43 -9.65 24.34 -9.15
C LEU A 43 -10.14 24.33 -7.70
N TYR A 44 -9.27 23.98 -6.74
CA TYR A 44 -9.56 24.06 -5.31
C TYR A 44 -10.00 25.47 -4.88
N ARG A 45 -9.30 26.50 -5.34
CA ARG A 45 -9.64 27.89 -5.02
C ARG A 45 -10.99 28.31 -5.60
N ARG A 46 -11.21 28.02 -6.90
CA ARG A 46 -12.46 28.39 -7.59
C ARG A 46 -13.67 27.68 -7.00
N VAL A 47 -13.53 26.41 -6.61
CA VAL A 47 -14.60 25.66 -5.94
C VAL A 47 -14.84 26.19 -4.53
N ASP A 48 -13.79 26.54 -3.79
CA ASP A 48 -13.91 27.11 -2.44
C ASP A 48 -14.71 28.42 -2.43
N GLU A 49 -14.50 29.29 -3.41
CA GLU A 49 -15.27 30.54 -3.55
C GLU A 49 -16.78 30.30 -3.66
N VAL A 50 -17.18 29.24 -4.35
CA VAL A 50 -18.59 28.83 -4.50
C VAL A 50 -19.11 28.23 -3.20
N VAL A 51 -18.40 27.24 -2.63
CA VAL A 51 -18.86 26.49 -1.46
C VAL A 51 -18.89 27.38 -0.21
N LYS A 52 -17.99 28.35 -0.08
CA LYS A 52 -17.99 29.33 1.02
C LYS A 52 -19.34 30.05 1.13
N VAL A 53 -19.93 30.45 0.01
CA VAL A 53 -21.23 31.13 -0.02
C VAL A 53 -22.37 30.14 0.25
N LEU A 54 -22.27 28.90 -0.25
CA LEU A 54 -23.25 27.86 -0.01
C LEU A 54 -23.41 27.53 1.48
N VAL A 55 -22.30 27.38 2.20
CA VAL A 55 -22.27 26.95 3.61
C VAL A 55 -22.83 28.02 4.58
N GLU A 56 -22.96 29.28 4.16
CA GLU A 56 -23.65 30.32 4.94
C GLU A 56 -25.12 29.97 5.17
N ASP A 57 -25.74 29.29 4.21
CA ASP A 57 -27.09 28.76 4.32
C ASP A 57 -27.07 27.35 4.92
N LYS A 58 -27.34 27.25 6.23
CA LYS A 58 -27.32 25.98 6.97
C LYS A 58 -28.39 24.97 6.51
N GLY A 59 -29.33 25.35 5.65
CA GLY A 59 -30.29 24.41 5.05
C GLY A 59 -29.72 23.60 3.89
N THR A 60 -28.55 23.98 3.36
CA THR A 60 -27.96 23.37 2.15
C THR A 60 -27.11 22.12 2.42
N TYR A 61 -26.84 21.80 3.69
CA TYR A 61 -26.04 20.63 4.05
C TYR A 61 -26.42 20.07 5.42
N ASP A 62 -26.26 18.76 5.56
CA ASP A 62 -26.35 18.04 6.82
C ASP A 62 -24.95 17.69 7.32
N LYS A 63 -24.71 17.89 8.63
CA LYS A 63 -23.47 17.46 9.29
C LYS A 63 -23.73 16.46 10.41
N ASP A 64 -22.94 15.40 10.44
CA ASP A 64 -22.84 14.47 11.57
C ASP A 64 -21.47 14.65 12.22
N GLU A 65 -21.44 15.31 13.38
CA GLU A 65 -20.21 15.58 14.13
C GLU A 65 -19.60 14.31 14.72
N LYS A 66 -20.41 13.29 15.00
CA LYS A 66 -19.95 12.02 15.57
C LYS A 66 -19.25 11.16 14.53
N GLN A 67 -19.75 11.15 13.30
CA GLN A 67 -19.11 10.45 12.17
C GLN A 67 -18.14 11.34 11.39
N ARG A 68 -18.04 12.64 11.72
CA ARG A 68 -17.26 13.65 10.99
C ARG A 68 -17.56 13.62 9.48
N THR A 69 -18.84 13.59 9.14
CA THR A 69 -19.35 13.59 7.76
C THR A 69 -20.22 14.81 7.50
N ALA A 70 -20.11 15.38 6.30
CA ALA A 70 -20.95 16.47 5.83
C ALA A 70 -21.40 16.15 4.41
N ASN A 71 -22.70 16.23 4.16
CA ASN A 71 -23.33 15.90 2.89
C ASN A 71 -24.26 17.04 2.48
N LEU A 72 -24.34 17.32 1.18
CA LEU A 72 -25.31 18.28 0.64
C LEU A 72 -26.74 17.74 0.78
N THR A 73 -27.68 18.63 1.07
CA THR A 73 -29.12 18.34 0.94
C THR A 73 -29.51 18.38 -0.55
N GLU A 74 -30.75 18.02 -0.87
CA GLU A 74 -31.29 18.13 -2.23
C GLU A 74 -31.26 19.59 -2.71
N ASP A 75 -31.82 20.50 -1.91
CA ASP A 75 -31.76 21.96 -2.13
C ASP A 75 -30.32 22.48 -2.25
N GLY A 76 -29.40 21.96 -1.42
CA GLY A 76 -27.99 22.33 -1.49
C GLY A 76 -27.29 21.85 -2.76
N SER A 77 -27.68 20.68 -3.27
CA SER A 77 -27.16 20.12 -4.52
C SER A 77 -27.63 20.93 -5.73
N GLU A 78 -28.90 21.33 -5.78
CA GLU A 78 -29.41 22.19 -6.86
C GLU A 78 -28.73 23.57 -6.85
N ARG A 79 -28.59 24.17 -5.66
CA ARG A 79 -28.00 25.50 -5.52
C ARG A 79 -26.52 25.52 -5.87
N VAL A 80 -25.76 24.50 -5.48
CA VAL A 80 -24.35 24.41 -5.85
C VAL A 80 -24.18 24.19 -7.36
N GLU A 81 -25.08 23.45 -8.01
CA GLU A 81 -25.08 23.28 -9.47
C GLU A 81 -25.25 24.62 -10.20
N GLU A 82 -26.22 25.44 -9.79
CA GLU A 82 -26.43 26.78 -10.36
C GLU A 82 -25.20 27.66 -10.20
N MET A 83 -24.64 27.72 -8.99
CA MET A 83 -23.47 28.54 -8.69
C MET A 83 -22.23 28.07 -9.46
N LEU A 84 -22.05 26.75 -9.64
CA LEU A 84 -20.96 26.20 -10.44
C LEU A 84 -21.11 26.50 -11.93
N ARG A 85 -22.33 26.56 -12.47
CA ARG A 85 -22.60 26.99 -13.85
C ARG A 85 -22.29 28.48 -14.03
N GLU A 86 -22.72 29.33 -13.10
CA GLU A 86 -22.41 30.76 -13.12
C GLU A 86 -20.89 31.01 -13.08
N ALA A 87 -20.17 30.23 -12.27
CA ALA A 87 -18.71 30.28 -12.16
C ALA A 87 -17.96 29.65 -13.36
N LYS A 88 -18.68 29.13 -14.37
CA LYS A 88 -18.12 28.39 -15.52
C LYS A 88 -17.19 27.26 -15.08
N LEU A 89 -17.62 26.51 -14.07
CA LEU A 89 -16.97 25.30 -13.57
C LEU A 89 -17.74 24.04 -13.97
N LEU A 90 -19.07 24.17 -14.12
CA LEU A 90 -19.96 23.13 -14.64
C LEU A 90 -20.46 23.57 -16.02
N GLU A 91 -19.94 22.96 -17.08
CA GLU A 91 -20.27 23.34 -18.47
C GLU A 91 -21.49 22.58 -19.00
N GLU A 92 -21.51 21.26 -18.83
CA GLU A 92 -22.57 20.38 -19.33
C GLU A 92 -23.04 19.38 -18.25
N GLY A 93 -24.33 19.02 -18.33
CA GLY A 93 -24.94 18.02 -17.46
C GLY A 93 -25.28 18.49 -16.04
N ASN A 94 -25.50 17.53 -15.15
CA ASN A 94 -25.69 17.73 -13.71
C ASN A 94 -24.37 17.47 -12.95
N LEU A 95 -24.30 17.87 -11.68
CA LEU A 95 -23.08 17.71 -10.87
C LEU A 95 -22.71 16.24 -10.67
N TYR A 96 -23.70 15.36 -10.57
CA TYR A 96 -23.49 13.92 -10.36
C TYR A 96 -23.32 13.13 -11.67
N ASP A 97 -23.12 13.77 -12.81
CA ASP A 97 -22.78 13.06 -14.04
C ASP A 97 -21.34 12.54 -13.96
N PHE A 98 -21.08 11.40 -14.58
CA PHE A 98 -19.80 10.70 -14.45
C PHE A 98 -18.61 11.53 -14.99
N HIS A 99 -18.85 12.48 -15.88
CA HIS A 99 -17.82 13.42 -16.36
C HIS A 99 -17.39 14.44 -15.28
N ASN A 100 -18.25 14.72 -14.29
CA ASN A 100 -18.05 15.77 -13.28
C ASN A 100 -17.53 15.24 -11.94
N VAL A 101 -17.08 13.97 -11.88
CA VAL A 101 -16.65 13.30 -10.65
C VAL A 101 -15.56 14.05 -9.87
N THR A 102 -14.59 14.64 -10.56
CA THR A 102 -13.53 15.44 -9.92
C THR A 102 -14.10 16.71 -9.27
N LEU A 103 -15.06 17.37 -9.93
CA LEU A 103 -15.73 18.55 -9.38
C LEU A 103 -16.55 18.19 -8.13
N VAL A 104 -17.30 17.08 -8.16
CA VAL A 104 -18.02 16.54 -7.00
C VAL A 104 -17.07 16.30 -5.82
N HIS A 105 -15.90 15.70 -6.08
CA HIS A 105 -14.91 15.46 -5.04
C HIS A 105 -14.45 16.78 -4.39
N HIS A 106 -14.04 17.78 -5.19
CA HIS A 106 -13.60 19.07 -4.67
C HIS A 106 -14.70 19.82 -3.90
N VAL A 107 -15.94 19.80 -4.38
CA VAL A 107 -17.10 20.40 -3.69
C VAL A 107 -17.30 19.75 -2.33
N ASN A 108 -17.28 18.42 -2.26
CA ASN A 108 -17.42 17.69 -1.00
C ASN A 108 -16.26 17.95 -0.04
N GLN A 109 -15.00 18.02 -0.51
CA GLN A 109 -13.87 18.33 0.37
C GLN A 109 -13.91 19.76 0.88
N SER A 110 -14.29 20.74 0.05
CA SER A 110 -14.48 22.13 0.50
C SER A 110 -15.65 22.22 1.49
N LEU A 111 -16.76 21.52 1.25
CA LEU A 111 -17.88 21.46 2.20
C LEU A 111 -17.43 20.92 3.56
N ARG A 112 -16.68 19.81 3.57
CA ARG A 112 -16.12 19.23 4.80
C ARG A 112 -15.17 20.21 5.48
N ALA A 113 -14.28 20.86 4.74
CA ALA A 113 -13.34 21.85 5.25
C ALA A 113 -14.06 23.02 5.94
N HIS A 114 -15.18 23.50 5.40
CA HIS A 114 -15.98 24.57 6.01
C HIS A 114 -16.89 24.11 7.14
N ALA A 115 -17.56 22.96 6.99
CA ALA A 115 -18.59 22.50 7.91
C ALA A 115 -18.06 21.76 9.15
N LEU A 116 -16.91 21.06 9.04
CA LEU A 116 -16.43 20.12 10.07
C LEU A 116 -15.10 20.51 10.72
N PHE A 117 -14.27 21.33 10.06
CA PHE A 117 -12.94 21.66 10.53
C PHE A 117 -12.84 23.12 10.89
N ALA A 118 -12.50 23.39 12.15
CA ALA A 118 -12.36 24.74 12.68
C ALA A 118 -10.88 25.12 12.84
N ARG A 119 -10.56 26.33 12.38
CA ARG A 119 -9.27 26.96 12.65
C ARG A 119 -9.09 27.18 14.15
N ASP A 120 -7.85 27.04 14.61
CA ASP A 120 -7.41 27.12 16.01
C ASP A 120 -7.95 26.00 16.92
N VAL A 121 -8.67 25.02 16.36
CA VAL A 121 -9.14 23.82 17.07
C VAL A 121 -8.57 22.56 16.41
N ASP A 122 -8.89 22.33 15.13
CA ASP A 122 -8.45 21.15 14.39
C ASP A 122 -7.13 21.38 13.65
N TYR A 123 -6.84 22.63 13.30
CA TYR A 123 -5.64 23.06 12.58
C TYR A 123 -5.34 24.53 12.84
N ILE A 124 -4.12 24.95 12.56
CA ILE A 124 -3.69 26.36 12.55
C ILE A 124 -2.95 26.66 11.25
N THR A 125 -2.99 27.91 10.82
CA THR A 125 -2.18 28.39 9.69
C THR A 125 -0.91 29.07 10.20
N ARG A 126 0.23 28.62 9.70
CA ARG A 126 1.55 29.14 10.07
C ARG A 126 2.51 29.04 8.90
N ASP A 127 3.28 30.10 8.66
CA ASP A 127 4.30 30.16 7.60
C ASP A 127 3.76 29.74 6.22
N ASP A 128 2.56 30.23 5.88
CA ASP A 128 1.84 29.88 4.64
C ASP A 128 1.62 28.36 4.47
N LYS A 129 1.31 27.67 5.58
CA LYS A 129 0.95 26.23 5.62
C LYS A 129 -0.14 25.94 6.64
N VAL A 130 -0.94 24.91 6.37
CA VAL A 130 -1.90 24.34 7.33
C VAL A 130 -1.18 23.29 8.19
N VAL A 131 -1.20 23.46 9.51
CA VAL A 131 -0.60 22.55 10.48
C VAL A 131 -1.70 21.96 11.35
N ILE A 132 -1.78 20.62 11.40
CA ILE A 132 -2.80 19.89 12.16
C ILE A 132 -2.52 20.00 13.65
N ILE A 133 -3.57 20.19 14.45
CA ILE A 133 -3.50 20.15 15.92
C ILE A 133 -4.01 18.79 16.39
N ASP A 134 -3.27 18.15 17.28
CA ASP A 134 -3.73 16.93 17.95
C ASP A 134 -4.84 17.28 18.97
N GLU A 135 -6.03 16.72 18.77
CA GLU A 135 -7.23 16.92 19.60
C GLU A 135 -7.01 16.59 21.08
N PHE A 136 -6.11 15.65 21.40
CA PHE A 136 -5.89 15.22 22.78
C PHE A 136 -4.79 16.02 23.49
N THR A 137 -3.78 16.46 22.74
CA THR A 137 -2.58 17.08 23.33
C THR A 137 -2.46 18.57 23.05
N GLY A 138 -3.26 19.10 22.12
CA GLY A 138 -3.16 20.47 21.62
C GLY A 138 -1.83 20.76 20.91
N ARG A 139 -1.03 19.73 20.60
CA ARG A 139 0.29 19.89 20.00
C ARG A 139 0.16 19.99 18.48
N MET A 140 0.98 20.88 17.91
CA MET A 140 1.15 20.99 16.46
C MET A 140 1.84 19.73 15.93
N MET A 141 1.23 19.09 14.94
CA MET A 141 1.76 17.91 14.26
C MET A 141 2.37 18.30 12.92
N GLU A 142 3.56 18.89 12.96
CA GLU A 142 4.33 19.25 11.76
C GLU A 142 4.62 18.01 10.90
N GLY A 143 4.44 18.16 9.59
CA GLY A 143 4.63 17.09 8.60
C GLY A 143 3.45 16.14 8.41
N ARG A 144 2.37 16.26 9.20
CA ARG A 144 1.12 15.53 8.94
C ARG A 144 0.17 16.34 8.06
N ARG A 145 -0.49 15.65 7.12
CA ARG A 145 -1.50 16.24 6.22
C ARG A 145 -2.76 15.37 6.24
N TYR A 146 -3.91 16.00 6.03
CA TYR A 146 -5.16 15.27 5.80
C TYR A 146 -5.11 14.60 4.42
N SER A 147 -5.74 13.43 4.27
CA SER A 147 -5.77 12.67 3.02
C SER A 147 -6.96 13.07 2.15
N ASP A 148 -7.02 12.54 0.92
CA ASP A 148 -8.18 12.65 0.01
C ASP A 148 -8.58 14.10 -0.34
N GLY A 149 -7.59 14.97 -0.57
CA GLY A 149 -7.82 16.36 -0.98
C GLY A 149 -8.34 17.31 0.09
N LEU A 150 -8.67 16.80 1.29
CA LEU A 150 -9.16 17.62 2.39
C LEU A 150 -8.12 18.65 2.87
N HIS A 151 -6.83 18.31 2.85
CA HIS A 151 -5.79 19.25 3.27
C HIS A 151 -5.65 20.40 2.28
N GLN A 152 -5.77 20.12 0.98
CA GLN A 152 -5.77 21.10 -0.10
C GLN A 152 -7.01 21.99 -0.03
N ALA A 153 -8.18 21.43 0.28
CA ALA A 153 -9.39 22.20 0.52
C ALA A 153 -9.24 23.14 1.73
N LEU A 154 -8.56 22.71 2.80
CA LEU A 154 -8.23 23.59 3.95
C LEU A 154 -7.21 24.68 3.59
N GLU A 155 -6.20 24.35 2.78
CA GLU A 155 -5.24 25.33 2.25
C GLU A 155 -5.97 26.39 1.40
N ALA A 156 -6.92 25.98 0.56
CA ALA A 156 -7.74 26.89 -0.25
C ALA A 156 -8.65 27.78 0.61
N LYS A 157 -9.37 27.17 1.57
CA LYS A 157 -10.24 27.87 2.55
C LYS A 157 -9.52 28.97 3.31
N GLU A 158 -8.27 28.73 3.69
CA GLU A 158 -7.46 29.68 4.46
C GLU A 158 -6.63 30.63 3.59
N HIS A 159 -6.78 30.56 2.26
CA HIS A 159 -6.03 31.35 1.29
C HIS A 159 -4.51 31.18 1.39
N VAL A 160 -4.09 29.96 1.73
CA VAL A 160 -2.69 29.53 1.83
C VAL A 160 -2.24 28.93 0.48
N THR A 161 -0.93 28.83 0.24
CA THR A 161 -0.40 28.11 -0.93
C THR A 161 -0.83 26.64 -0.91
N VAL A 162 -1.81 26.31 -1.75
CA VAL A 162 -2.29 24.95 -2.01
C VAL A 162 -1.14 24.15 -2.63
N GLN A 163 -0.77 23.05 -1.99
CA GLN A 163 0.25 22.17 -2.56
C GLN A 163 -0.39 21.14 -3.49
N PRO A 164 0.31 20.71 -4.55
CA PRO A 164 -0.16 19.64 -5.41
C PRO A 164 -0.53 18.39 -4.63
N GLU A 165 -1.58 17.73 -5.09
CA GLU A 165 -2.01 16.46 -4.52
C GLU A 165 -1.04 15.34 -4.85
N ASN A 166 -1.05 14.30 -4.02
CA ASN A 166 -0.42 13.04 -4.40
C ASN A 166 -1.49 12.20 -5.10
N GLN A 167 -1.25 11.84 -6.36
CA GLN A 167 -2.12 10.96 -7.13
C GLN A 167 -1.58 9.52 -7.16
N THR A 168 -2.49 8.55 -7.29
CA THR A 168 -2.14 7.14 -7.49
C THR A 168 -1.57 6.93 -8.89
N LEU A 169 -0.28 6.61 -9.01
CA LEU A 169 0.36 6.26 -10.29
C LEU A 169 0.18 4.79 -10.65
N ALA A 170 0.24 3.93 -9.64
CA ALA A 170 0.00 2.51 -9.79
C ALA A 170 -0.49 1.94 -8.46
N SER A 171 -1.49 1.08 -8.52
CA SER A 171 -1.97 0.35 -7.36
C SER A 171 -2.18 -1.11 -7.69
N ILE A 172 -2.09 -2.01 -6.70
CA ILE A 172 -2.58 -3.39 -6.81
C ILE A 172 -2.83 -3.95 -5.41
N THR A 173 -3.94 -4.65 -5.21
CA THR A 173 -4.17 -5.39 -3.96
C THR A 173 -3.29 -6.63 -3.89
N PHE A 174 -2.96 -7.11 -2.69
CA PHE A 174 -2.24 -8.39 -2.55
C PHE A 174 -3.01 -9.55 -3.17
N GLN A 175 -4.34 -9.54 -3.06
CA GLN A 175 -5.24 -10.52 -3.63
C GLN A 175 -5.02 -10.63 -5.15
N ASN A 176 -5.17 -9.51 -5.87
CA ASN A 176 -4.98 -9.50 -7.31
C ASN A 176 -3.53 -9.70 -7.73
N TYR A 177 -2.56 -9.23 -6.94
CA TYR A 177 -1.14 -9.50 -7.19
C TYR A 177 -0.80 -10.99 -7.15
N PHE A 178 -1.26 -11.74 -6.13
CA PHE A 178 -0.99 -13.17 -6.04
C PHE A 178 -1.77 -13.99 -7.07
N ARG A 179 -2.95 -13.51 -7.52
CA ARG A 179 -3.72 -14.13 -8.62
C ARG A 179 -3.00 -14.09 -9.97
N LEU A 180 -1.99 -13.22 -10.15
CA LEU A 180 -1.18 -13.19 -11.37
C LEU A 180 -0.24 -14.40 -11.50
N TYR A 181 0.04 -15.11 -10.40
CA TYR A 181 0.97 -16.24 -10.43
C TYR A 181 0.28 -17.45 -11.08
N PRO A 182 0.89 -18.09 -12.10
CA PRO A 182 0.32 -19.29 -12.74
C PRO A 182 0.10 -20.45 -11.76
N LYS A 183 0.92 -20.51 -10.70
CA LYS A 183 0.80 -21.48 -9.62
C LYS A 183 0.97 -20.75 -8.30
N LEU A 184 -0.04 -20.86 -7.44
CA LEU A 184 -0.04 -20.30 -6.10
C LEU A 184 -0.17 -21.43 -5.07
N SER A 185 0.65 -21.38 -4.03
CA SER A 185 0.59 -22.30 -2.90
C SER A 185 1.07 -21.59 -1.64
N GLY A 186 0.53 -21.94 -0.49
CA GLY A 186 0.91 -21.35 0.79
C GLY A 186 1.03 -22.42 1.88
N MET A 187 1.76 -22.08 2.94
CA MET A 187 1.86 -22.91 4.15
C MET A 187 1.66 -22.04 5.39
N THR A 188 0.88 -22.54 6.34
CA THR A 188 0.65 -21.90 7.64
C THR A 188 0.11 -22.95 8.62
N GLY A 189 0.31 -22.73 9.92
CA GLY A 189 -0.23 -23.62 10.96
C GLY A 189 -1.70 -23.38 11.29
N THR A 190 -2.34 -22.35 10.71
CA THR A 190 -3.68 -21.90 11.10
C THR A 190 -4.54 -21.45 9.90
N ALA A 191 -4.53 -22.20 8.79
CA ALA A 191 -5.32 -21.86 7.60
C ALA A 191 -6.79 -22.30 7.68
N SER A 192 -7.11 -23.33 8.45
CA SER A 192 -8.41 -24.01 8.39
C SER A 192 -9.62 -23.11 8.70
N THR A 193 -9.44 -22.11 9.57
CA THR A 193 -10.51 -21.15 9.89
C THR A 193 -10.86 -20.23 8.73
N GLU A 194 -9.90 -19.99 7.82
CA GLU A 194 -10.04 -19.10 6.67
C GLU A 194 -10.17 -19.89 5.35
N ALA A 195 -10.50 -21.18 5.41
CA ALA A 195 -10.56 -22.05 4.23
C ALA A 195 -11.54 -21.50 3.17
N ASP A 196 -12.69 -20.99 3.62
CA ASP A 196 -13.68 -20.37 2.73
C ASP A 196 -13.13 -19.12 2.03
N GLU A 197 -12.36 -18.28 2.74
CA GLU A 197 -11.72 -17.08 2.16
C GLU A 197 -10.65 -17.48 1.12
N PHE A 198 -9.83 -18.49 1.43
CA PHE A 198 -8.84 -19.01 0.48
C PHE A 198 -9.47 -19.61 -0.77
N ALA A 199 -10.55 -20.37 -0.61
CA ALA A 199 -11.30 -20.95 -1.71
C ALA A 199 -12.01 -19.88 -2.54
N GLU A 200 -12.63 -18.87 -1.92
CA GLU A 200 -13.38 -17.84 -2.64
C GLU A 200 -12.43 -16.90 -3.43
N ILE A 201 -11.39 -16.37 -2.77
CA ILE A 201 -10.51 -15.33 -3.32
C ILE A 201 -9.42 -15.92 -4.23
N TYR A 202 -8.73 -16.96 -3.75
CA TYR A 202 -7.53 -17.49 -4.40
C TYR A 202 -7.75 -18.82 -5.12
N LYS A 203 -8.96 -19.41 -5.01
CA LYS A 203 -9.25 -20.76 -5.50
C LYS A 203 -8.29 -21.81 -4.92
N LEU A 204 -7.90 -21.63 -3.66
CA LEU A 204 -6.99 -22.52 -2.94
C LEU A 204 -7.76 -23.40 -1.96
N GLU A 205 -7.49 -24.70 -2.03
CA GLU A 205 -7.95 -25.65 -1.01
C GLU A 205 -7.00 -25.63 0.19
N VAL A 206 -7.58 -25.73 1.39
CA VAL A 206 -6.82 -25.88 2.63
C VAL A 206 -6.83 -27.34 3.04
N VAL A 207 -5.64 -27.93 3.11
CA VAL A 207 -5.44 -29.31 3.56
C VAL A 207 -4.72 -29.29 4.90
N GLU A 208 -5.34 -29.90 5.92
CA GLU A 208 -4.69 -30.11 7.22
C GLU A 208 -3.72 -31.27 7.14
N ILE A 209 -2.42 -30.97 7.25
CA ILE A 209 -1.38 -31.99 7.31
C ILE A 209 -1.27 -32.47 8.76
N PRO A 210 -1.33 -33.79 9.03
CA PRO A 210 -1.16 -34.32 10.38
C PRO A 210 0.21 -33.94 10.94
N THR A 211 0.26 -33.68 12.24
CA THR A 211 1.52 -33.39 12.91
C THR A 211 2.43 -34.61 12.91
N ASN A 212 3.75 -34.39 12.85
CA ASN A 212 4.75 -35.46 12.91
C ASN A 212 4.59 -36.34 14.18
N VAL A 213 4.18 -35.71 15.28
CA VAL A 213 3.89 -36.35 16.56
C VAL A 213 2.66 -35.74 17.21
N PRO A 214 1.95 -36.46 18.11
CA PRO A 214 0.78 -35.93 18.81
C PRO A 214 1.11 -34.68 19.63
N VAL A 215 0.17 -33.72 19.65
CA VAL A 215 0.31 -32.49 20.44
C VAL A 215 -0.02 -32.80 21.91
N SER A 216 0.92 -32.51 22.81
CA SER A 216 0.77 -32.68 24.28
C SER A 216 0.55 -31.36 25.04
N ARG A 217 0.36 -30.25 24.32
CA ARG A 217 0.09 -28.94 24.93
C ARG A 217 -1.24 -28.95 25.67
N LYS A 218 -1.26 -28.38 26.88
CA LYS A 218 -2.48 -28.17 27.68
C LYS A 218 -2.95 -26.73 27.52
N ASP A 219 -4.10 -26.54 26.90
CA ASP A 219 -4.72 -25.22 26.75
C ASP A 219 -5.77 -25.05 27.85
N SER A 220 -5.54 -24.09 28.76
CA SER A 220 -6.46 -23.76 29.85
C SER A 220 -7.59 -22.84 29.38
N ASP A 221 -8.71 -22.87 30.10
CA ASP A 221 -9.84 -21.94 29.91
C ASP A 221 -9.42 -20.50 30.26
N ASP A 222 -10.00 -19.49 29.61
CA ASP A 222 -9.65 -18.09 29.87
C ASP A 222 -10.08 -17.63 31.27
N GLU A 223 -9.26 -16.80 31.90
CA GLU A 223 -9.57 -16.10 33.16
C GLU A 223 -10.02 -14.66 32.86
N VAL A 224 -11.22 -14.31 33.30
CA VAL A 224 -11.77 -12.95 33.12
C VAL A 224 -11.80 -12.19 34.44
N TYR A 225 -11.15 -11.04 34.46
CA TYR A 225 -11.07 -10.12 35.57
C TYR A 225 -11.97 -8.91 35.37
N ARG A 226 -12.33 -8.27 36.48
CA ARG A 226 -13.14 -7.04 36.44
C ARG A 226 -12.36 -5.85 35.89
N SER A 227 -11.14 -5.64 36.37
CA SER A 227 -10.28 -4.51 36.01
C SER A 227 -8.99 -4.99 35.33
N ALA A 228 -8.38 -4.12 34.52
CA ALA A 228 -7.09 -4.41 33.90
C ALA A 228 -5.96 -4.56 34.95
N ALA A 229 -6.04 -3.81 36.06
CA ALA A 229 -5.07 -3.90 37.15
C ALA A 229 -5.04 -5.31 37.78
N GLU A 230 -6.21 -5.85 38.13
CA GLU A 230 -6.34 -7.21 38.68
C GLU A 230 -5.82 -8.28 37.71
N LYS A 231 -6.13 -8.12 36.42
CA LYS A 231 -5.62 -8.97 35.34
C LYS A 231 -4.09 -8.98 35.34
N TYR A 232 -3.46 -7.81 35.33
CA TYR A 232 -2.00 -7.71 35.27
C TYR A 232 -1.34 -8.28 36.53
N ASP A 233 -1.90 -8.03 37.72
CA ASP A 233 -1.37 -8.62 38.95
C ASP A 233 -1.39 -10.15 38.90
N ALA A 234 -2.47 -10.76 38.42
CA ALA A 234 -2.57 -12.20 38.26
C ALA A 234 -1.57 -12.75 37.23
N VAL A 235 -1.42 -12.08 36.09
CA VAL A 235 -0.41 -12.44 35.07
C VAL A 235 1.00 -12.43 35.68
N ILE A 236 1.33 -11.41 36.47
CA ILE A 236 2.65 -11.27 37.09
C ILE A 236 2.89 -12.36 38.14
N VAL A 237 1.88 -12.69 38.97
CA VAL A 237 1.96 -13.80 39.94
C VAL A 237 2.24 -15.12 39.22
N LEU A 238 1.50 -15.41 38.14
CA LEU A 238 1.69 -16.63 37.37
C LEU A 238 3.08 -16.71 36.72
N ILE A 239 3.59 -15.61 36.17
CA ILE A 239 4.94 -15.54 35.59
C ILE A 239 5.99 -15.86 36.66
N ASP A 240 5.86 -15.28 37.85
CA ASP A 240 6.80 -15.50 38.95
C ASP A 240 6.76 -16.96 39.46
N GLU A 241 5.57 -17.56 39.60
CA GLU A 241 5.41 -18.97 39.95
C GLU A 241 6.04 -19.90 38.89
N ALA A 242 5.75 -19.66 37.62
CA ALA A 242 6.28 -20.43 36.50
C ALA A 242 7.81 -20.32 36.42
N ARG A 243 8.36 -19.12 36.63
CA ARG A 243 9.80 -18.89 36.69
C ARG A 243 10.44 -19.60 37.89
N LYS A 244 9.84 -19.55 39.07
CA LYS A 244 10.34 -20.23 40.29
C LYS A 244 10.44 -21.75 40.12
N ARG A 245 9.53 -22.36 39.36
CA ARG A 245 9.62 -23.79 38.99
C ARG A 245 10.56 -24.06 37.80
N GLY A 246 11.25 -23.04 37.27
CA GLY A 246 12.17 -23.16 36.14
C GLY A 246 11.50 -23.27 34.77
N GLN A 247 10.19 -22.99 34.67
CA GLN A 247 9.47 -23.07 33.41
C GLN A 247 9.68 -21.80 32.56
N PRO A 248 10.04 -21.91 31.28
CA PRO A 248 10.13 -20.75 30.39
C PRO A 248 8.73 -20.19 30.05
N CYS A 249 8.62 -18.87 30.01
CA CYS A 249 7.38 -18.14 29.77
C CYS A 249 7.48 -17.20 28.56
N LEU A 250 6.48 -17.27 27.68
CA LEU A 250 6.26 -16.31 26.60
C LEU A 250 4.96 -15.55 26.86
N VAL A 251 5.05 -14.24 27.12
CA VAL A 251 3.93 -13.36 27.39
C VAL A 251 3.58 -12.58 26.11
N GLY A 252 2.39 -12.78 25.57
CA GLY A 252 1.91 -12.07 24.38
C GLY A 252 0.98 -10.92 24.76
N THR A 253 1.29 -9.70 24.29
CA THR A 253 0.44 -8.52 24.44
C THR A 253 -0.03 -8.00 23.08
N THR A 254 -1.02 -7.10 23.05
CA THR A 254 -1.57 -6.52 21.81
C THR A 254 -0.91 -5.20 21.39
N SER A 255 -0.28 -4.48 22.32
CA SER A 255 0.38 -3.19 22.06
C SER A 255 1.73 -3.07 22.77
N ILE A 256 2.58 -2.16 22.27
CA ILE A 256 3.89 -1.85 22.85
C ILE A 256 3.71 -1.26 24.25
N GLU A 257 2.75 -0.35 24.41
CA GLU A 257 2.43 0.27 25.70
C GLU A 257 2.12 -0.79 26.77
N LYS A 258 1.32 -1.81 26.42
CA LYS A 258 1.00 -2.92 27.32
C LYS A 258 2.23 -3.80 27.60
N SER A 259 3.11 -4.01 26.61
CA SER A 259 4.38 -4.72 26.83
C SER A 259 5.26 -3.98 27.84
N GLU A 260 5.42 -2.67 27.69
CA GLU A 260 6.22 -1.83 28.59
C GLU A 260 5.61 -1.75 30.00
N LEU A 261 4.27 -1.69 30.10
CA LEU A 261 3.57 -1.75 31.38
C LEU A 261 3.90 -3.06 32.13
N ILE A 262 3.75 -4.22 31.48
CA ILE A 262 4.07 -5.52 32.10
C ILE A 262 5.56 -5.61 32.44
N ALA A 263 6.43 -5.13 31.56
CA ALA A 263 7.87 -5.06 31.81
C ALA A 263 8.19 -4.25 33.08
N SER A 264 7.55 -3.09 33.25
CA SER A 264 7.71 -2.25 34.44
C SER A 264 7.28 -2.97 35.73
N LEU A 265 6.16 -3.70 35.69
CA LEU A 265 5.64 -4.47 36.81
C LEU A 265 6.56 -5.66 37.17
N LEU A 266 7.09 -6.36 36.16
CA LEU A 266 8.08 -7.43 36.36
C LEU A 266 9.39 -6.88 36.93
N LYS A 267 9.84 -5.72 36.46
CA LYS A 267 11.05 -5.05 36.97
C LYS A 267 10.89 -4.66 38.43
N ALA A 268 9.72 -4.15 38.83
CA ALA A 268 9.41 -3.82 40.22
C ALA A 268 9.48 -5.05 41.16
N ARG A 269 9.22 -6.25 40.64
CA ARG A 269 9.36 -7.52 41.39
C ARG A 269 10.72 -8.21 41.23
N GLY A 270 11.68 -7.59 40.55
CA GLY A 270 13.02 -8.17 40.33
C GLY A 270 13.02 -9.40 39.42
N VAL A 271 12.06 -9.51 38.51
CA VAL A 271 11.99 -10.59 37.51
C VAL A 271 12.76 -10.19 36.24
N PRO A 272 13.91 -10.82 35.90
CA PRO A 272 14.59 -10.61 34.64
C PRO A 272 13.71 -11.08 33.49
N HIS A 273 13.56 -10.21 32.49
CA HIS A 273 12.74 -10.46 31.33
C HIS A 273 13.35 -9.77 30.10
N SER A 274 12.91 -10.16 28.92
CA SER A 274 13.24 -9.51 27.65
C SER A 274 11.98 -9.06 26.94
N VAL A 275 11.99 -7.89 26.31
CA VAL A 275 10.85 -7.30 25.62
C VAL A 275 11.13 -7.23 24.12
N LEU A 276 10.13 -7.59 23.31
CA LEU A 276 10.22 -7.63 21.85
C LEU A 276 9.11 -6.76 21.26
N ASN A 277 9.50 -5.58 20.76
CA ASN A 277 8.58 -4.55 20.28
C ASN A 277 8.44 -4.52 18.74
N ALA A 278 8.86 -5.59 18.05
CA ALA A 278 8.84 -5.74 16.60
C ALA A 278 9.68 -4.72 15.79
N ARG A 279 10.63 -4.01 16.43
CA ARG A 279 11.45 -2.96 15.79
C ARG A 279 12.74 -3.49 15.15
N TYR A 280 13.38 -4.51 15.73
CA TYR A 280 14.72 -4.97 15.31
C TYR A 280 14.78 -6.49 15.11
N HIS A 281 14.56 -6.97 13.88
CA HIS A 281 14.29 -8.40 13.63
C HIS A 281 15.45 -9.33 13.99
N GLU A 282 16.70 -8.95 13.69
CA GLU A 282 17.86 -9.82 13.94
C GLU A 282 18.14 -9.98 15.44
N GLN A 283 18.03 -8.89 16.20
CA GLN A 283 18.19 -8.90 17.65
C GLN A 283 17.04 -9.66 18.32
N GLU A 284 15.81 -9.46 17.85
CA GLU A 284 14.63 -10.17 18.37
C GLU A 284 14.68 -11.67 18.10
N ALA A 285 15.17 -12.09 16.92
CA ALA A 285 15.33 -13.50 16.59
C ALA A 285 16.29 -14.20 17.54
N THR A 286 17.37 -13.52 17.92
CA THR A 286 18.36 -14.00 18.88
C THR A 286 17.73 -14.22 20.26
N ILE A 287 16.96 -13.25 20.75
CA ILE A 287 16.29 -13.34 22.05
C ILE A 287 15.27 -14.48 22.04
N ILE A 288 14.44 -14.57 21.00
CA ILE A 288 13.40 -15.60 20.86
C ILE A 288 13.99 -17.00 20.77
N ALA A 289 15.11 -17.18 20.07
CA ALA A 289 15.78 -18.46 19.98
C ALA A 289 16.26 -18.98 21.34
N GLN A 290 16.44 -18.09 22.32
CA GLN A 290 16.84 -18.43 23.69
C GLN A 290 15.67 -18.40 24.69
N ALA A 291 14.44 -18.08 24.26
CA ALA A 291 13.26 -17.95 25.11
C ALA A 291 12.75 -19.29 25.70
N GLY A 292 13.29 -20.42 25.25
CA GLY A 292 12.98 -21.76 25.77
C GLY A 292 13.92 -22.24 26.89
N ARG A 293 14.86 -21.39 27.36
CA ARG A 293 15.79 -21.74 28.45
C ARG A 293 15.06 -21.80 29.79
N PRO A 294 15.43 -22.68 30.73
CA PRO A 294 14.78 -22.76 32.03
C PRO A 294 14.70 -21.40 32.75
N GLY A 295 13.49 -21.02 33.16
CA GLY A 295 13.21 -19.77 33.89
C GLY A 295 13.31 -18.47 33.06
N SER A 296 13.45 -18.54 31.74
CA SER A 296 13.44 -17.33 30.89
C SER A 296 12.03 -16.76 30.77
N VAL A 297 11.92 -15.44 30.84
CA VAL A 297 10.66 -14.70 30.63
C VAL A 297 10.83 -13.77 29.43
N THR A 298 9.98 -13.93 28.43
CA THR A 298 10.02 -13.12 27.20
C THR A 298 8.64 -12.52 26.95
N ILE A 299 8.59 -11.20 26.80
CA ILE A 299 7.39 -10.43 26.45
C ILE A 299 7.46 -10.12 24.95
N ALA A 300 6.42 -10.48 24.22
CA ALA A 300 6.30 -10.25 22.79
C ALA A 300 5.08 -9.38 22.50
N THR A 301 5.31 -8.21 21.90
CA THR A 301 4.21 -7.41 21.36
C THR A 301 3.66 -8.07 20.10
N ASN A 302 2.35 -8.31 20.08
CA ASN A 302 1.62 -9.01 19.02
C ASN A 302 2.27 -10.35 18.66
N MET A 303 2.94 -10.39 17.50
CA MET A 303 3.67 -11.56 17.00
C MET A 303 5.15 -11.27 16.80
N ALA A 304 5.76 -10.39 17.60
CA ALA A 304 7.21 -10.21 17.62
C ALA A 304 7.91 -11.58 17.77
N GLY A 305 9.03 -11.78 17.08
CA GLY A 305 9.64 -13.11 16.99
C GLY A 305 8.96 -14.08 16.02
N ARG A 306 8.18 -13.59 15.05
CA ARG A 306 7.59 -14.44 13.99
C ARG A 306 8.65 -15.08 13.09
N GLY A 307 8.50 -16.38 12.89
CA GLY A 307 9.37 -17.18 12.03
C GLY A 307 10.69 -17.63 12.67
N THR A 308 10.89 -17.40 13.97
CA THR A 308 11.95 -18.06 14.75
C THR A 308 11.33 -19.09 15.68
N ASP A 309 11.90 -20.29 15.70
CA ASP A 309 11.45 -21.38 16.55
C ASP A 309 11.94 -21.20 18.00
N ILE A 310 11.09 -21.53 18.96
CA ILE A 310 11.44 -21.52 20.39
C ILE A 310 11.73 -22.96 20.80
N GLN A 311 13.00 -23.32 20.76
CA GLN A 311 13.46 -24.64 21.19
C GLN A 311 13.60 -24.67 22.71
N LEU A 312 13.05 -25.70 23.36
CA LEU A 312 13.29 -25.92 24.78
C LEU A 312 14.79 -26.14 25.02
N GLY A 313 15.35 -25.46 26.00
CA GLY A 313 16.80 -25.42 26.27
C GLY A 313 17.57 -24.32 25.53
N GLY A 314 16.99 -23.69 24.52
CA GLY A 314 17.63 -22.65 23.69
C GLY A 314 18.18 -23.20 22.36
N ASN A 315 18.75 -22.32 21.53
CA ASN A 315 19.35 -22.69 20.24
C ASN A 315 20.89 -22.72 20.33
N ALA A 316 21.48 -23.91 20.26
CA ALA A 316 22.93 -24.12 20.40
C ALA A 316 23.75 -23.50 19.26
N GLU A 317 23.22 -23.52 18.03
CA GLU A 317 23.90 -22.99 16.84
C GLU A 317 24.03 -21.46 16.92
N MET A 318 22.96 -20.77 17.34
CA MET A 318 23.01 -19.31 17.53
C MET A 318 23.97 -18.91 18.66
N LEU A 319 24.01 -19.67 19.77
CA LEU A 319 24.95 -19.41 20.86
C LEU A 319 26.40 -19.57 20.40
N ALA A 320 26.72 -20.65 19.68
CA ALA A 320 28.05 -20.90 19.15
C ALA A 320 28.49 -19.81 18.15
N ARG A 321 27.56 -19.32 17.30
CA ARG A 321 27.83 -18.20 16.37
C ARG A 321 28.08 -16.88 17.11
N GLN A 322 27.34 -16.63 18.19
CA GLN A 322 27.52 -15.42 19.00
C GLN A 322 28.86 -15.41 19.72
N GLU A 323 29.32 -16.57 20.21
CA GLU A 323 30.60 -16.68 20.90
C GLU A 323 31.79 -16.55 19.94
N THR A 324 31.73 -17.21 18.79
CA THR A 324 32.88 -17.31 17.87
C THR A 324 32.88 -16.27 16.76
N GLY A 325 31.77 -15.56 16.53
CA GLY A 325 31.60 -14.59 15.45
C GLY A 325 31.62 -15.19 14.04
N THR A 326 31.81 -16.51 13.90
CA THR A 326 31.86 -17.24 12.64
C THR A 326 30.88 -18.41 12.67
N GLY A 327 30.46 -18.89 11.49
CA GLY A 327 29.57 -20.05 11.37
C GLY A 327 30.29 -21.35 11.05
N GLU A 328 31.62 -21.33 10.94
CA GLU A 328 32.44 -22.41 10.40
C GLU A 328 33.82 -22.40 11.08
N GLY A 329 34.43 -23.58 11.22
CA GLY A 329 35.78 -23.74 11.74
C GLY A 329 35.87 -24.58 13.02
N PRO A 330 37.09 -24.97 13.43
CA PRO A 330 37.29 -25.87 14.58
C PRO A 330 36.82 -25.25 15.91
N GLU A 331 36.94 -23.92 16.06
CA GLU A 331 36.47 -23.20 17.26
C GLU A 331 34.93 -23.17 17.35
N PHE A 332 34.24 -22.98 16.21
CA PHE A 332 32.79 -23.06 16.13
C PHE A 332 32.26 -24.45 16.47
N GLU A 333 32.87 -25.50 15.92
CA GLU A 333 32.48 -26.89 16.21
C GLU A 333 32.66 -27.24 17.70
N ALA A 334 33.75 -26.77 18.31
CA ALA A 334 33.99 -26.95 19.75
C ALA A 334 32.92 -26.23 20.61
N ALA A 335 32.62 -24.96 20.28
CA ALA A 335 31.58 -24.20 20.96
C ALA A 335 30.18 -24.81 20.76
N LEU A 336 29.88 -25.27 19.55
CA LEU A 336 28.63 -25.95 19.20
C LEU A 336 28.45 -27.24 20.00
N ALA A 337 29.49 -28.05 20.13
CA ALA A 337 29.43 -29.29 20.92
C ALA A 337 29.15 -28.99 22.41
N ARG A 338 29.82 -27.97 22.98
CA ARG A 338 29.58 -27.53 24.37
C ARG A 338 28.15 -27.03 24.57
N HIS A 339 27.69 -26.10 23.73
CA HIS A 339 26.34 -25.56 23.85
C HIS A 339 25.24 -26.59 23.56
N LYS A 340 25.48 -27.59 22.69
CA LYS A 340 24.54 -28.70 22.51
C LYS A 340 24.32 -29.47 23.81
N ALA A 341 25.38 -29.75 24.57
CA ALA A 341 25.26 -30.42 25.86
C ALA A 341 24.47 -29.56 26.88
N GLU A 342 24.78 -28.26 26.95
CA GLU A 342 24.06 -27.31 27.83
C GLU A 342 22.58 -27.18 27.46
N VAL A 343 22.27 -27.10 26.16
CA VAL A 343 20.90 -27.00 25.65
C VAL A 343 20.12 -28.28 25.95
N GLU A 344 20.71 -29.46 25.79
CA GLU A 344 20.01 -30.72 26.11
C GLU A 344 19.75 -30.86 27.62
N GLU A 345 20.68 -30.45 28.48
CA GLU A 345 20.42 -30.39 29.93
C GLU A 345 19.30 -29.38 30.26
N GLY A 346 19.37 -28.18 29.68
CA GLY A 346 18.35 -27.15 29.83
C GLY A 346 16.98 -27.59 29.32
N LYS A 347 16.94 -28.33 28.21
CA LYS A 347 15.74 -28.90 27.61
C LYS A 347 15.10 -29.93 28.54
N ALA A 348 15.89 -30.81 29.14
CA ALA A 348 15.37 -31.77 30.12
C ALA A 348 14.73 -31.07 31.32
N LYS A 349 15.38 -30.01 31.86
CA LYS A 349 14.83 -29.18 32.95
C LYS A 349 13.53 -28.48 32.54
N ALA A 350 13.51 -27.84 31.38
CA ALA A 350 12.34 -27.15 30.87
C ALA A 350 11.16 -28.11 30.64
N LYS A 351 11.41 -29.31 30.09
CA LYS A 351 10.39 -30.36 29.92
C LYS A 351 9.82 -30.82 31.25
N ALA A 352 10.68 -31.09 32.24
CA ALA A 352 10.26 -31.48 33.59
C ALA A 352 9.41 -30.38 34.28
N ALA A 353 9.71 -29.11 34.00
CA ALA A 353 8.95 -27.96 34.50
C ALA A 353 7.61 -27.71 33.77
N GLY A 354 7.25 -28.54 32.79
CA GLY A 354 6.00 -28.44 32.02
C GLY A 354 6.14 -27.85 30.62
N GLY A 355 7.36 -27.63 30.14
CA GLY A 355 7.67 -27.07 28.82
C GLY A 355 7.35 -25.58 28.68
N LEU A 356 7.28 -25.04 27.46
CA LEU A 356 7.05 -23.61 27.26
C LEU A 356 5.63 -23.21 27.73
N PHE A 357 5.53 -22.20 28.57
CA PHE A 357 4.25 -21.63 28.98
C PHE A 357 3.95 -20.36 28.20
N VAL A 358 2.87 -20.38 27.43
CA VAL A 358 2.38 -19.22 26.70
C VAL A 358 1.28 -18.52 27.51
N ILE A 359 1.45 -17.24 27.76
CA ILE A 359 0.49 -16.41 28.50
C ILE A 359 -0.01 -15.31 27.57
N GLY A 360 -1.28 -15.35 27.20
CA GLY A 360 -1.94 -14.25 26.48
C GLY A 360 -2.51 -13.26 27.49
N THR A 361 -2.20 -11.97 27.33
CA THR A 361 -2.71 -10.92 28.24
C THR A 361 -4.01 -10.30 27.76
N GLU A 362 -4.49 -10.75 26.60
CA GLU A 362 -5.68 -10.30 25.89
C GLU A 362 -6.02 -11.28 24.75
N ARG A 363 -7.24 -11.18 24.24
CA ARG A 363 -7.68 -11.82 22.99
C ARG A 363 -7.44 -10.88 21.82
N HIS A 364 -6.89 -11.40 20.73
CA HIS A 364 -6.83 -10.64 19.48
C HIS A 364 -8.21 -10.60 18.82
N GLU A 365 -8.37 -9.71 17.84
CA GLU A 365 -9.58 -9.64 17.00
C GLU A 365 -9.86 -10.93 16.23
N SER A 366 -8.81 -11.72 15.95
CA SER A 366 -8.91 -13.00 15.25
C SER A 366 -8.37 -14.15 16.09
N ARG A 367 -9.15 -15.23 16.16
CA ARG A 367 -8.81 -16.49 16.83
C ARG A 367 -7.56 -17.12 16.22
N ARG A 368 -7.33 -16.91 14.92
CA ARG A 368 -6.15 -17.39 14.20
C ARG A 368 -4.85 -16.85 14.80
N ILE A 369 -4.85 -15.62 15.31
CA ILE A 369 -3.67 -14.99 15.91
C ILE A 369 -3.43 -15.56 17.32
N ASP A 370 -4.49 -15.73 18.10
CA ASP A 370 -4.41 -16.37 19.42
C ASP A 370 -3.86 -17.80 19.30
N ASN A 371 -4.33 -18.58 18.32
CA ASN A 371 -3.85 -19.94 18.08
C ASN A 371 -2.39 -19.96 17.59
N GLN A 372 -1.92 -18.93 16.89
CA GLN A 372 -0.50 -18.79 16.55
C GLN A 372 0.35 -18.54 17.79
N LEU A 373 -0.14 -17.76 18.75
CA LEU A 373 0.52 -17.54 20.03
C LEU A 373 0.58 -18.85 20.82
N ARG A 374 -0.55 -19.56 20.98
CA ARG A 374 -0.60 -20.90 21.60
C ARG A 374 0.35 -21.89 20.93
N GLY A 375 0.38 -21.88 19.60
CA GLY A 375 1.24 -22.72 18.75
C GLY A 375 2.74 -22.45 18.87
N ARG A 376 3.16 -21.46 19.67
CA ARG A 376 4.56 -21.33 20.09
C ARG A 376 4.97 -22.39 21.10
N SER A 377 4.02 -22.96 21.84
CA SER A 377 4.24 -24.04 22.79
C SER A 377 3.82 -25.42 22.24
N GLY A 378 4.41 -26.47 22.80
CA GLY A 378 4.09 -27.87 22.48
C GLY A 378 4.56 -28.34 21.10
N ARG A 379 5.67 -27.79 20.59
CA ARG A 379 6.24 -28.17 19.29
C ARG A 379 6.85 -29.56 19.35
N GLN A 380 6.72 -30.33 18.26
CA GLN A 380 7.26 -31.70 18.17
C GLN A 380 6.91 -32.58 19.39
N GLY A 381 5.67 -32.45 19.90
CA GLY A 381 5.18 -33.29 21.01
C GLY A 381 5.82 -32.97 22.35
N ASP A 382 6.48 -31.82 22.47
CA ASP A 382 6.99 -31.34 23.75
C ASP A 382 5.82 -31.01 24.71
N PRO A 383 6.00 -31.17 26.03
CA PRO A 383 5.05 -30.65 26.99
C PRO A 383 4.95 -29.13 26.82
N GLY A 384 3.81 -28.58 27.20
CA GLY A 384 3.56 -27.16 27.07
C GLY A 384 2.23 -26.77 27.67
N ALA A 385 2.08 -25.49 27.97
CA ALA A 385 0.82 -24.94 28.43
C ALA A 385 0.51 -23.63 27.71
N SER A 386 -0.78 -23.30 27.58
CA SER A 386 -1.22 -21.97 27.24
C SER A 386 -2.36 -21.50 28.14
N HIS A 387 -2.36 -20.22 28.48
CA HIS A 387 -3.37 -19.60 29.33
C HIS A 387 -3.62 -18.15 28.91
N PHE A 388 -4.87 -17.70 28.91
CA PHE A 388 -5.26 -16.35 28.50
C PHE A 388 -5.95 -15.62 29.65
N PHE A 389 -5.53 -14.37 29.84
CA PHE A 389 -6.04 -13.45 30.85
C PHE A 389 -6.77 -12.31 30.14
N LEU A 390 -7.97 -12.00 30.62
CA LEU A 390 -8.83 -10.98 30.04
C LEU A 390 -9.38 -10.06 31.10
N SER A 391 -9.72 -8.84 30.72
CA SER A 391 -10.45 -7.90 31.56
C SER A 391 -11.68 -7.37 30.85
N LEU A 392 -12.68 -6.93 31.61
CA LEU A 392 -13.85 -6.23 31.05
C LEU A 392 -13.49 -4.89 30.39
N GLU A 393 -12.31 -4.34 30.71
CA GLU A 393 -11.78 -3.08 30.17
C GLU A 393 -10.97 -3.29 28.88
N ASP A 394 -10.73 -4.54 28.48
CA ASP A 394 -9.98 -4.86 27.25
C ASP A 394 -10.77 -4.46 26.00
N ASP A 395 -10.07 -4.11 24.92
CA ASP A 395 -10.68 -3.55 23.71
C ASP A 395 -11.77 -4.46 23.10
N LEU A 396 -11.52 -5.77 23.01
CA LEU A 396 -12.51 -6.72 22.50
C LEU A 396 -13.77 -6.75 23.39
N MET A 397 -13.59 -6.66 24.71
CA MET A 397 -14.68 -6.65 25.68
C MET A 397 -15.41 -5.31 25.68
N ARG A 398 -14.74 -4.19 25.41
CA ARG A 398 -15.39 -2.88 25.27
C ARG A 398 -16.24 -2.79 24.00
N ILE A 399 -15.79 -3.39 22.90
CA ILE A 399 -16.52 -3.35 21.62
C ILE A 399 -17.73 -4.31 21.63
N PHE A 400 -17.64 -5.46 22.30
CA PHE A 400 -18.66 -6.52 22.23
C PHE A 400 -19.32 -6.90 23.56
N GLY A 401 -18.71 -6.52 24.68
CA GLY A 401 -19.31 -6.64 26.00
C GLY A 401 -20.44 -5.63 26.10
N SER A 402 -21.65 -6.09 25.78
CA SER A 402 -22.87 -5.32 26.05
C SER A 402 -22.86 -4.82 27.50
N ASP A 403 -23.44 -3.65 27.78
CA ASP A 403 -23.70 -3.15 29.14
C ASP A 403 -24.37 -4.20 30.05
N ARG A 404 -25.10 -5.17 29.44
CA ARG A 404 -25.71 -6.32 30.12
C ARG A 404 -24.70 -7.28 30.75
N MET A 405 -23.52 -7.49 30.16
CA MET A 405 -22.48 -8.36 30.74
C MET A 405 -21.85 -7.70 31.96
N GLY A 406 -21.48 -6.41 31.88
CA GLY A 406 -20.97 -5.66 33.02
C GLY A 406 -21.96 -5.65 34.19
N GLY A 407 -23.25 -5.40 33.90
CA GLY A 407 -24.31 -5.40 34.91
C GLY A 407 -24.63 -6.79 35.50
N MET A 408 -24.50 -7.87 34.73
CA MET A 408 -24.68 -9.24 35.24
C MET A 408 -23.51 -9.66 36.13
N LEU A 409 -22.28 -9.30 35.76
CA LEU A 409 -21.06 -9.64 36.50
C LEU A 409 -20.91 -8.83 37.80
N GLN A 410 -21.34 -7.57 37.82
CA GLN A 410 -21.45 -6.81 39.07
C GLN A 410 -22.50 -7.40 40.02
N LYS A 411 -23.62 -7.92 39.50
CA LYS A 411 -24.65 -8.61 40.31
C LYS A 411 -24.22 -9.98 40.83
N LEU A 412 -23.25 -10.63 40.18
CA LEU A 412 -22.65 -11.89 40.61
C LEU A 412 -21.73 -11.77 41.84
N GLY A 413 -21.43 -10.54 42.30
CA GLY A 413 -20.76 -10.31 43.58
C GLY A 413 -19.28 -10.69 43.60
N LEU A 414 -18.59 -10.59 42.45
CA LEU A 414 -17.14 -10.83 42.35
C LEU A 414 -16.37 -9.93 43.31
N LYS A 415 -15.55 -10.57 44.16
CA LYS A 415 -14.63 -9.85 45.04
C LYS A 415 -13.39 -9.40 44.25
N PRO A 416 -12.72 -8.33 44.68
CA PRO A 416 -11.46 -7.91 44.08
C PRO A 416 -10.45 -9.06 44.04
N GLY A 417 -9.90 -9.36 42.85
CA GLY A 417 -8.91 -10.43 42.64
C GLY A 417 -9.48 -11.83 42.38
N GLU A 418 -10.80 -12.02 42.36
CA GLU A 418 -11.40 -13.29 41.92
C GLU A 418 -11.56 -13.30 40.38
N ALA A 419 -11.04 -14.34 39.74
CA ALA A 419 -11.22 -14.56 38.31
C ALA A 419 -12.52 -15.32 38.01
N ILE A 420 -13.19 -14.97 36.92
CA ILE A 420 -14.31 -15.76 36.42
C ILE A 420 -13.76 -16.78 35.44
N VAL A 421 -13.88 -18.05 35.80
CA VAL A 421 -13.57 -19.18 34.91
C VAL A 421 -14.86 -19.93 34.64
N HIS A 422 -15.44 -19.74 33.46
CA HIS A 422 -16.61 -20.52 33.06
C HIS A 422 -16.62 -20.79 31.56
N PRO A 423 -16.85 -22.06 31.13
CA PRO A 423 -16.95 -22.44 29.71
C PRO A 423 -17.91 -21.61 28.83
N TRP A 424 -18.95 -20.95 29.38
CA TRP A 424 -19.86 -20.13 28.58
C TRP A 424 -19.21 -18.82 28.11
N ILE A 425 -18.24 -18.32 28.88
CA ILE A 425 -17.50 -17.09 28.55
C ILE A 425 -16.59 -17.35 27.33
N ASN A 426 -15.88 -18.48 27.32
CA ASN A 426 -15.07 -18.89 26.16
C ASN A 426 -15.92 -18.97 24.89
N LYS A 427 -17.12 -19.55 24.96
CA LYS A 427 -18.06 -19.59 23.83
C LYS A 427 -18.55 -18.20 23.40
N ALA A 428 -18.80 -17.31 24.35
CA ALA A 428 -19.23 -15.94 24.07
C ALA A 428 -18.12 -15.13 23.39
N LEU A 429 -16.88 -15.24 23.89
CA LEU A 429 -15.69 -14.64 23.29
C LEU A 429 -15.42 -15.18 21.89
N GLU A 430 -15.52 -16.49 21.69
CA GLU A 430 -15.38 -17.11 20.37
C GLU A 430 -16.41 -16.57 19.38
N LYS A 431 -17.67 -16.39 19.82
CA LYS A 431 -18.73 -15.81 18.99
C LYS A 431 -18.47 -14.34 18.67
N ALA A 432 -17.91 -13.57 19.61
CA ALA A 432 -17.53 -12.18 19.38
C ALA A 432 -16.38 -12.09 18.37
N GLN A 433 -15.31 -12.88 18.52
CA GLN A 433 -14.20 -12.95 17.57
C GLN A 433 -14.69 -13.36 16.17
N LYS A 434 -15.54 -14.39 16.06
CA LYS A 434 -16.11 -14.80 14.76
C LYS A 434 -16.91 -13.68 14.09
N LYS A 435 -17.60 -12.83 14.87
CA LYS A 435 -18.33 -11.67 14.34
C LYS A 435 -17.37 -10.58 13.85
N VAL A 436 -16.25 -10.35 14.54
CA VAL A 436 -15.19 -9.43 14.09
C VAL A 436 -14.54 -9.94 12.82
N GLU A 437 -14.19 -11.22 12.78
CA GLU A 437 -13.59 -11.88 11.62
C GLU A 437 -14.52 -11.79 10.41
N ALA A 438 -15.81 -12.09 10.56
CA ALA A 438 -16.80 -11.95 9.50
C ALA A 438 -16.91 -10.49 9.00
N ARG A 439 -16.98 -9.52 9.90
CA ARG A 439 -17.00 -8.08 9.53
C ARG A 439 -15.73 -7.66 8.78
N ASN A 440 -14.57 -8.13 9.22
CA ASN A 440 -13.30 -7.83 8.58
C ASN A 440 -13.21 -8.51 7.20
N PHE A 441 -13.71 -9.75 7.09
CA PHE A 441 -13.84 -10.47 5.82
C PHE A 441 -14.76 -9.74 4.84
N ASP A 442 -15.94 -9.29 5.28
CA ASP A 442 -16.89 -8.54 4.44
C ASP A 442 -16.27 -7.23 3.94
N THR A 443 -15.55 -6.51 4.81
CA THR A 443 -14.81 -5.29 4.43
C THR A 443 -13.75 -5.60 3.36
N ARG A 444 -12.93 -6.64 3.56
CA ARG A 444 -11.93 -7.07 2.58
C ARG A 444 -12.55 -7.50 1.26
N LYS A 445 -13.66 -8.25 1.32
CA LYS A 445 -14.41 -8.73 0.17
C LYS A 445 -14.99 -7.57 -0.64
N ASN A 446 -15.58 -6.58 0.02
CA ASN A 446 -16.10 -5.39 -0.66
C ASN A 446 -14.98 -4.62 -1.35
N LEU A 447 -13.86 -4.37 -0.68
CA LEU A 447 -12.72 -3.68 -1.28
C LEU A 447 -12.08 -4.46 -2.43
N LEU A 448 -12.04 -5.79 -2.35
CA LEU A 448 -11.62 -6.64 -3.49
C LEU A 448 -12.57 -6.47 -4.69
N LYS A 449 -13.88 -6.39 -4.47
CA LYS A 449 -14.85 -6.20 -5.57
C LYS A 449 -14.61 -4.87 -6.31
N TYR A 450 -14.30 -3.79 -5.59
CA TYR A 450 -13.95 -2.51 -6.21
C TYR A 450 -12.60 -2.59 -6.95
N ASP A 451 -11.58 -3.21 -6.35
CA ASP A 451 -10.29 -3.39 -7.02
C ASP A 451 -10.38 -4.34 -8.22
N ASP A 452 -11.30 -5.31 -8.25
CA ASP A 452 -11.48 -6.19 -9.40
C ASP A 452 -11.91 -5.43 -10.66
N VAL A 453 -12.78 -4.42 -10.53
CA VAL A 453 -13.17 -3.52 -11.64
C VAL A 453 -11.95 -2.79 -12.19
N MET A 454 -11.17 -2.21 -11.29
CA MET A 454 -9.91 -1.52 -11.60
C MET A 454 -8.87 -2.45 -12.22
N ASN A 455 -8.78 -3.68 -11.71
CA ASN A 455 -7.82 -4.67 -12.12
C ASN A 455 -8.11 -5.17 -13.54
N ASP A 456 -9.37 -5.30 -13.92
CA ASP A 456 -9.75 -5.67 -15.28
C ASP A 456 -9.37 -4.59 -16.28
N GLN A 457 -9.64 -3.31 -15.99
CA GLN A 457 -9.16 -2.19 -16.82
C GLN A 457 -7.63 -2.17 -16.89
N ARG A 458 -6.95 -2.36 -15.75
CA ARG A 458 -5.49 -2.40 -15.66
C ARG A 458 -4.87 -3.51 -16.51
N LYS A 459 -5.49 -4.69 -16.57
CA LYS A 459 -5.00 -5.80 -17.41
C LYS A 459 -4.98 -5.38 -18.88
N GLU A 460 -6.07 -4.78 -19.36
CA GLU A 460 -6.20 -4.32 -20.74
C GLU A 460 -5.20 -3.19 -21.04
N VAL A 461 -5.15 -2.16 -20.20
CA VAL A 461 -4.20 -1.04 -20.34
C VAL A 461 -2.76 -1.53 -20.35
N TYR A 462 -2.39 -2.44 -19.44
CA TYR A 462 -1.03 -2.98 -19.39
C TYR A 462 -0.74 -3.92 -20.55
N ALA A 463 -1.74 -4.62 -21.07
CA ALA A 463 -1.60 -5.42 -22.28
C ALA A 463 -1.33 -4.51 -23.49
N GLN A 464 -2.14 -3.49 -23.72
CA GLN A 464 -1.96 -2.50 -24.79
C GLN A 464 -0.62 -1.78 -24.68
N ARG A 465 -0.26 -1.29 -23.49
CA ARG A 465 1.04 -0.64 -23.26
C ARG A 465 2.22 -1.56 -23.60
N ARG A 466 2.15 -2.84 -23.25
CA ARG A 466 3.18 -3.83 -23.65
C ARG A 466 3.20 -4.03 -25.16
N THR A 467 2.05 -4.09 -25.81
CA THR A 467 1.94 -4.17 -27.28
C THR A 467 2.64 -2.98 -27.93
N PHE A 468 2.34 -1.74 -27.52
CA PHE A 468 2.98 -0.53 -28.06
C PHE A 468 4.50 -0.50 -27.79
N MET A 469 4.94 -0.89 -26.60
CA MET A 469 6.37 -0.96 -26.28
C MET A 469 7.13 -1.99 -27.13
N ASN A 470 6.52 -3.14 -27.41
CA ASN A 470 7.16 -4.24 -28.14
C ASN A 470 7.02 -4.12 -29.67
N ALA A 471 6.04 -3.36 -30.16
CA ALA A 471 5.85 -3.13 -31.58
C ALA A 471 7.06 -2.40 -32.21
N PRO A 472 7.49 -2.75 -33.44
CA PRO A 472 8.58 -2.06 -34.11
C PRO A 472 8.23 -0.58 -34.37
N ASP A 473 7.01 -0.33 -34.80
CA ASP A 473 6.40 1.00 -34.98
C ASP A 473 4.90 0.94 -34.62
N VAL A 474 4.26 2.10 -34.53
CA VAL A 474 2.84 2.25 -34.17
C VAL A 474 2.05 3.03 -35.23
N ALA A 475 2.56 3.03 -36.47
CA ALA A 475 2.05 3.82 -37.58
C ALA A 475 0.56 3.60 -37.86
N GLU A 476 0.20 2.32 -37.98
CA GLU A 476 -1.14 1.87 -38.30
C GLU A 476 -2.11 2.23 -37.18
N THR A 477 -1.70 2.00 -35.93
CA THR A 477 -2.48 2.37 -34.74
C THR A 477 -2.73 3.87 -34.69
N VAL A 478 -1.71 4.71 -34.92
CA VAL A 478 -1.89 6.17 -34.94
C VAL A 478 -2.79 6.61 -36.09
N ALA A 479 -2.68 5.98 -37.26
CA ALA A 479 -3.55 6.29 -38.39
C ALA A 479 -5.02 5.89 -38.12
N GLU A 480 -5.25 4.78 -37.43
CA GLU A 480 -6.58 4.36 -36.98
C GLU A 480 -7.15 5.32 -35.94
N MET A 481 -6.36 5.69 -34.91
CA MET A 481 -6.76 6.70 -33.93
C MET A 481 -7.18 8.01 -34.59
N ARG A 482 -6.45 8.45 -35.63
CA ARG A 482 -6.79 9.65 -36.38
C ARG A 482 -8.12 9.51 -37.14
N ARG A 483 -8.37 8.38 -37.80
CA ARG A 483 -9.64 8.12 -38.49
C ARG A 483 -10.81 8.13 -37.51
N GLU A 484 -10.69 7.39 -36.41
CA GLU A 484 -11.71 7.33 -35.36
C GLU A 484 -11.96 8.70 -34.72
N SER A 485 -10.92 9.50 -34.48
CA SER A 485 -11.08 10.88 -33.97
C SER A 485 -11.84 11.78 -34.97
N ILE A 486 -11.59 11.63 -36.28
CA ILE A 486 -12.32 12.38 -37.31
C ILE A 486 -13.78 11.92 -37.37
N GLU A 487 -14.03 10.62 -37.31
CA GLU A 487 -15.38 10.05 -37.23
C GLU A 487 -16.13 10.59 -36.01
N ASP A 488 -15.52 10.60 -34.82
CA ASP A 488 -16.10 11.14 -33.59
C ASP A 488 -16.44 12.64 -33.71
N LEU A 489 -15.59 13.42 -34.40
CA LEU A 489 -15.85 14.84 -34.65
C LEU A 489 -17.04 15.06 -35.58
N VAL A 490 -17.09 14.32 -36.70
CA VAL A 490 -18.16 14.44 -37.68
C VAL A 490 -19.47 13.96 -37.06
N ASN A 491 -19.51 12.82 -36.38
CA ASN A 491 -20.71 12.28 -35.76
C ASN A 491 -21.32 13.23 -34.71
N LYS A 492 -20.47 13.97 -33.96
CA LYS A 492 -20.94 14.97 -32.99
C LYS A 492 -21.56 16.21 -33.66
N ALA A 493 -21.03 16.64 -34.79
CA ALA A 493 -21.47 17.85 -35.48
C ALA A 493 -22.56 17.61 -36.54
N ILE A 494 -22.54 16.44 -37.17
CA ILE A 494 -23.41 16.00 -38.26
C ILE A 494 -23.90 14.57 -37.92
N PRO A 495 -24.92 14.42 -37.05
CA PRO A 495 -25.46 13.09 -36.75
C PRO A 495 -26.12 12.46 -37.99
N GLU A 496 -25.94 11.15 -38.21
CA GLU A 496 -26.39 10.42 -39.42
C GLU A 496 -27.87 10.61 -39.80
N ASN A 497 -28.75 10.92 -38.84
CA ASN A 497 -30.19 11.09 -39.04
C ASN A 497 -30.69 12.53 -38.79
N ALA A 498 -29.78 13.50 -38.66
CA ALA A 498 -30.13 14.90 -38.43
C ALA A 498 -30.39 15.63 -39.76
N TYR A 499 -31.38 16.54 -39.74
CA TYR A 499 -31.62 17.42 -40.89
C TYR A 499 -30.46 18.40 -41.07
N PRO A 500 -30.16 18.85 -42.30
CA PRO A 500 -29.08 19.80 -42.56
C PRO A 500 -29.14 21.10 -41.74
N GLU A 501 -30.33 21.52 -41.29
CA GLU A 501 -30.48 22.69 -40.43
C GLU A 501 -29.99 22.46 -38.99
N GLN A 502 -29.82 21.21 -38.57
CA GLN A 502 -29.35 20.82 -37.23
C GLN A 502 -27.85 20.56 -37.19
N TRP A 503 -27.15 20.67 -38.33
CA TRP A 503 -25.71 20.43 -38.41
C TRP A 503 -24.94 21.61 -37.82
N ASP A 504 -24.03 21.32 -36.89
CA ASP A 504 -23.07 22.30 -36.37
C ASP A 504 -21.81 22.36 -37.24
N VAL A 505 -22.00 22.81 -38.49
CA VAL A 505 -20.91 22.86 -39.48
C VAL A 505 -19.85 23.89 -39.11
N ALA A 506 -20.25 24.98 -38.45
CA ALA A 506 -19.33 26.02 -38.00
C ALA A 506 -18.45 25.49 -36.85
N GLY A 507 -19.04 24.80 -35.86
CA GLY A 507 -18.30 24.14 -34.79
C GLY A 507 -17.41 23.01 -35.30
N LEU A 508 -17.82 22.27 -36.33
CA LEU A 508 -16.96 21.26 -36.98
C LEU A 508 -15.73 21.90 -37.63
N GLU A 509 -15.90 23.02 -38.35
CA GLU A 509 -14.78 23.73 -38.98
C GLU A 509 -13.77 24.24 -37.93
N GLU A 510 -14.28 24.78 -36.82
CA GLU A 510 -13.46 25.23 -35.69
C GLU A 510 -12.71 24.05 -35.05
N LYS A 511 -13.39 22.95 -34.72
CA LYS A 511 -12.76 21.77 -34.12
C LYS A 511 -11.76 21.09 -35.05
N VAL A 512 -11.98 21.08 -36.36
CA VAL A 512 -11.00 20.58 -37.34
C VAL A 512 -9.72 21.43 -37.30
N ARG A 513 -9.85 22.75 -37.18
CA ARG A 513 -8.69 23.64 -37.02
C ARG A 513 -8.01 23.42 -35.67
N GLU A 514 -8.79 23.24 -34.61
CA GLU A 514 -8.30 23.03 -33.24
C GLU A 514 -7.64 21.67 -33.00
N GLN A 515 -8.12 20.60 -33.61
CA GLN A 515 -7.56 19.27 -33.40
C GLN A 515 -6.58 18.90 -34.52
N LEU A 516 -6.92 19.14 -35.78
CA LEU A 516 -6.08 18.71 -36.91
C LEU A 516 -5.09 19.79 -37.38
N GLY A 517 -5.28 21.04 -36.97
CA GLY A 517 -4.46 22.16 -37.47
C GLY A 517 -4.69 22.45 -38.95
N LEU A 518 -5.85 22.05 -39.50
CA LEU A 518 -6.19 22.21 -40.91
C LEU A 518 -7.21 23.33 -41.10
N GLU A 519 -6.99 24.16 -42.12
CA GLU A 519 -7.98 25.11 -42.60
C GLU A 519 -8.76 24.50 -43.78
N LEU A 520 -9.88 23.85 -43.47
CA LEU A 520 -10.76 23.22 -44.45
C LEU A 520 -12.06 24.03 -44.60
N PRO A 521 -12.58 24.25 -45.82
CA PRO A 521 -13.81 25.00 -46.03
C PRO A 521 -15.05 24.11 -45.79
N VAL A 522 -15.20 23.58 -44.57
CA VAL A 522 -16.27 22.64 -44.21
C VAL A 522 -17.66 23.28 -44.38
N VAL A 523 -17.80 24.56 -44.02
CA VAL A 523 -19.04 25.33 -44.22
C VAL A 523 -19.40 25.48 -45.71
N ALA A 524 -18.41 25.50 -46.60
CA ALA A 524 -18.67 25.53 -48.04
C ALA A 524 -19.14 24.16 -48.54
N TRP A 525 -18.53 23.07 -48.06
CA TRP A 525 -18.92 21.71 -48.41
C TRP A 525 -20.36 21.41 -48.00
N ALA A 526 -20.78 21.79 -46.80
CA ALA A 526 -22.16 21.54 -46.35
C ALA A 526 -23.25 22.24 -47.19
N LYS A 527 -22.89 23.19 -48.07
CA LYS A 527 -23.81 23.88 -48.99
C LYS A 527 -23.91 23.23 -50.37
N GLU A 528 -23.07 22.23 -50.67
CA GLU A 528 -23.11 21.52 -51.94
C GLU A 528 -24.30 20.55 -51.99
N GLU A 529 -24.97 20.45 -53.14
CA GLU A 529 -26.10 19.53 -53.30
C GLU A 529 -25.62 18.06 -53.22
N GLY A 530 -26.27 17.27 -52.35
CA GLY A 530 -26.00 15.84 -52.21
C GLY A 530 -24.84 15.49 -51.28
N ILE A 531 -24.32 16.44 -50.50
CA ILE A 531 -23.37 16.14 -49.43
C ILE A 531 -24.08 15.55 -48.22
N ASP A 532 -23.54 14.46 -47.72
CA ASP A 532 -23.92 13.79 -46.48
C ASP A 532 -22.74 13.73 -45.50
N GLU A 533 -23.00 13.20 -44.30
CA GLU A 533 -22.02 12.96 -43.24
C GLU A 533 -20.79 12.22 -43.77
N THR A 534 -21.01 11.17 -44.56
CA THR A 534 -19.95 10.31 -45.08
C THR A 534 -19.05 11.04 -46.06
N ALA A 535 -19.61 11.86 -46.97
CA ALA A 535 -18.83 12.68 -47.89
C ALA A 535 -17.98 13.74 -47.15
N VAL A 536 -18.52 14.34 -46.07
CA VAL A 536 -17.74 15.28 -45.24
C VAL A 536 -16.60 14.55 -44.53
N ARG A 537 -16.88 13.39 -43.93
CA ARG A 537 -15.86 12.54 -43.26
C ARG A 537 -14.74 12.17 -44.21
N GLU A 538 -15.05 11.60 -45.38
CA GLU A 538 -14.05 11.18 -46.37
C GLU A 538 -13.16 12.34 -46.84
N ARG A 539 -13.73 13.53 -47.02
CA ARG A 539 -12.96 14.73 -47.40
C ARG A 539 -11.99 15.17 -46.29
N ILE A 540 -12.44 15.17 -45.04
CA ILE A 540 -11.58 15.52 -43.89
C ILE A 540 -10.48 14.47 -43.71
N GLU A 541 -10.81 13.19 -43.79
CA GLU A 541 -9.85 12.09 -43.70
C GLU A 541 -8.78 12.17 -44.79
N ALA A 542 -9.18 12.38 -46.05
CA ALA A 542 -8.24 12.51 -47.15
C ALA A 542 -7.30 13.71 -46.97
N ALA A 543 -7.83 14.85 -46.52
CA ALA A 543 -7.01 16.04 -46.23
C ALA A 543 -6.05 15.81 -45.07
N ALA A 544 -6.51 15.15 -44.00
CA ALA A 544 -5.69 14.83 -42.83
C ALA A 544 -4.57 13.82 -43.16
N GLU A 545 -4.86 12.80 -43.97
CA GLU A 545 -3.87 11.82 -44.41
C GLU A 545 -2.81 12.48 -45.30
N GLN A 546 -3.22 13.33 -46.26
CA GLN A 546 -2.28 14.07 -47.11
C GLN A 546 -1.38 15.00 -46.29
N HIS A 547 -1.95 15.72 -45.34
CA HIS A 547 -1.19 16.60 -44.46
C HIS A 547 -0.18 15.82 -43.61
N PHE A 548 -0.62 14.72 -43.00
CA PHE A 548 0.25 13.88 -42.19
C PHE A 548 1.37 13.22 -43.01
N ALA A 549 1.06 12.75 -44.23
CA ALA A 549 2.06 12.19 -45.14
C ALA A 549 3.12 13.23 -45.56
N ALA A 550 2.70 14.45 -45.91
CA ALA A 550 3.62 15.55 -46.23
C ALA A 550 4.54 15.88 -45.03
N LYS A 551 3.97 15.87 -43.83
CA LYS A 551 4.70 16.10 -42.59
C LYS A 551 5.70 14.99 -42.27
N SER A 552 5.30 13.73 -42.41
CA SER A 552 6.17 12.56 -42.24
C SER A 552 7.35 12.60 -43.22
N ALA A 553 7.11 13.02 -44.48
CA ALA A 553 8.16 13.20 -45.47
C ALA A 553 9.14 14.33 -45.12
N ASN A 554 8.65 15.44 -44.57
CA ASN A 554 9.48 16.59 -44.16
C ASN A 554 10.37 16.27 -42.94
N ILE A 555 9.85 15.52 -41.97
CA ILE A 555 10.56 15.15 -40.74
C ILE A 555 11.52 13.97 -40.98
N GLY A 556 11.16 13.09 -41.92
CA GLY A 556 11.82 11.82 -42.19
C GLY A 556 11.05 10.64 -41.56
N PRO A 557 10.75 9.57 -42.32
CA PRO A 557 9.84 8.52 -41.89
C PRO A 557 10.34 7.76 -40.66
N ASP A 558 11.63 7.43 -40.59
CA ASP A 558 12.21 6.68 -39.45
C ASP A 558 12.16 7.48 -38.15
N PHE A 559 12.44 8.78 -38.21
CA PHE A 559 12.35 9.67 -37.06
C PHE A 559 10.89 9.90 -36.64
N MET A 560 9.98 10.02 -37.61
CA MET A 560 8.55 10.12 -37.34
C MET A 560 8.01 8.88 -36.61
N ARG A 561 8.45 7.65 -36.98
CA ARG A 561 8.06 6.43 -36.24
C ARG A 561 8.49 6.45 -34.78
N MET A 562 9.70 6.97 -34.49
CA MET A 562 10.18 7.12 -33.13
C MET A 562 9.33 8.15 -32.35
N VAL A 563 8.99 9.27 -32.99
CA VAL A 563 8.15 10.33 -32.41
C VAL A 563 6.74 9.82 -32.12
N GLU A 564 6.10 9.14 -33.06
CA GLU A 564 4.78 8.50 -32.90
C GLU A 564 4.76 7.60 -31.67
N LYS A 565 5.72 6.68 -31.56
CA LYS A 565 5.79 5.73 -30.45
C LYS A 565 6.05 6.40 -29.11
N SER A 566 6.98 7.37 -29.07
CA SER A 566 7.32 8.08 -27.83
C SER A 566 6.15 8.90 -27.31
N LEU A 567 5.50 9.68 -28.19
CA LEU A 567 4.35 10.51 -27.82
C LEU A 567 3.14 9.67 -27.44
N LEU A 568 2.85 8.60 -28.21
CA LEU A 568 1.77 7.68 -27.86
C LEU A 568 1.96 7.13 -26.44
N LEU A 569 3.14 6.60 -26.11
CA LEU A 569 3.39 6.05 -24.77
C LEU A 569 3.32 7.12 -23.67
N GLN A 570 3.84 8.32 -23.92
CA GLN A 570 3.80 9.41 -22.94
C GLN A 570 2.36 9.88 -22.67
N ILE A 571 1.57 10.09 -23.72
CA ILE A 571 0.17 10.51 -23.60
C ILE A 571 -0.65 9.39 -22.98
N PHE A 572 -0.43 8.14 -23.38
CA PHE A 572 -1.07 6.97 -22.79
C PHE A 572 -0.85 6.87 -21.28
N ASP A 573 0.40 7.05 -20.83
CA ASP A 573 0.73 7.03 -19.40
C ASP A 573 0.14 8.23 -18.65
N GLN A 574 -0.04 9.38 -19.32
CA GLN A 574 -0.64 10.56 -18.73
C GLN A 574 -2.14 10.41 -18.53
N VAL A 575 -2.86 10.08 -19.60
CA VAL A 575 -4.32 9.91 -19.59
C VAL A 575 -4.72 8.77 -18.65
N TRP A 576 -3.91 7.70 -18.55
CA TRP A 576 -4.13 6.65 -17.57
C TRP A 576 -3.99 7.13 -16.11
N LYS A 577 -3.05 8.02 -15.79
CA LYS A 577 -2.92 8.58 -14.43
C LYS A 577 -4.11 9.47 -14.09
N GLU A 578 -4.53 10.31 -15.02
CA GLU A 578 -5.73 11.15 -14.87
C GLU A 578 -6.97 10.28 -14.60
N HIS A 579 -7.13 9.19 -15.34
CA HIS A 579 -8.20 8.21 -15.12
C HIS A 579 -8.12 7.52 -13.76
N LEU A 580 -6.92 7.11 -13.31
CA LEU A 580 -6.72 6.57 -11.96
C LEU A 580 -7.18 7.55 -10.87
N LEU A 581 -6.87 8.83 -11.04
CA LEU A 581 -7.33 9.89 -10.13
C LEU A 581 -8.86 10.02 -10.14
N SER A 582 -9.48 10.07 -11.33
CA SER A 582 -10.94 10.11 -11.47
C SER A 582 -11.63 8.90 -10.82
N LEU A 583 -11.04 7.71 -10.89
CA LEU A 583 -11.59 6.51 -10.25
C LEU A 583 -11.43 6.50 -8.74
N ASP A 584 -10.35 7.08 -8.22
CA ASP A 584 -10.19 7.30 -6.77
C ASP A 584 -11.26 8.28 -6.27
N HIS A 585 -11.51 9.39 -6.98
CA HIS A 585 -12.61 10.31 -6.69
C HIS A 585 -13.99 9.62 -6.76
N LEU A 586 -14.24 8.85 -7.82
CA LEU A 586 -15.49 8.11 -8.00
C LEU A 586 -15.75 7.15 -6.84
N ARG A 587 -14.72 6.39 -6.44
CA ARG A 587 -14.82 5.42 -5.34
C ARG A 587 -15.17 6.09 -4.01
N GLN A 588 -14.69 7.31 -3.78
CA GLN A 588 -15.02 8.06 -2.57
C GLN A 588 -16.45 8.62 -2.61
N GLY A 589 -16.93 9.08 -3.77
CA GLY A 589 -18.25 9.67 -3.95
C GLY A 589 -19.41 8.67 -4.08
N ILE A 590 -19.14 7.43 -4.53
CA ILE A 590 -20.20 6.45 -4.85
C ILE A 590 -21.04 6.02 -3.62
N GLY A 591 -20.50 6.16 -2.41
CA GLY A 591 -21.21 5.83 -1.17
C GLY A 591 -22.50 6.63 -0.98
N LEU A 592 -22.56 7.85 -1.50
CA LEU A 592 -23.74 8.72 -1.42
C LEU A 592 -24.88 8.23 -2.32
N ARG A 593 -24.59 7.50 -3.39
CA ARG A 593 -25.60 6.93 -4.29
C ARG A 593 -26.35 5.73 -3.70
N ALA A 594 -25.83 5.15 -2.61
CA ALA A 594 -26.48 4.07 -1.87
C ALA A 594 -27.84 4.48 -1.29
N TYR A 595 -28.09 5.78 -1.10
CA TYR A 595 -29.36 6.31 -0.60
C TYR A 595 -30.53 6.06 -1.58
N GLY A 596 -30.26 5.89 -2.88
CA GLY A 596 -31.26 5.61 -3.91
C GLY A 596 -31.69 4.14 -4.02
N GLN A 597 -31.39 3.28 -3.05
CA GLN A 597 -31.65 1.82 -3.07
C GLN A 597 -30.99 1.05 -4.24
N ARG A 598 -30.00 1.65 -4.92
CA ARG A 598 -29.21 0.98 -5.95
C ARG A 598 -27.93 0.39 -5.36
N ASP A 599 -27.46 -0.72 -5.92
CA ASP A 599 -26.20 -1.34 -5.50
C ASP A 599 -25.01 -0.45 -5.91
N PRO A 600 -24.26 0.14 -4.94
CA PRO A 600 -23.17 1.07 -5.23
C PRO A 600 -22.07 0.43 -6.08
N LEU A 601 -21.89 -0.89 -6.02
CA LEU A 601 -20.87 -1.57 -6.83
C LEU A 601 -21.25 -1.59 -8.31
N ASN A 602 -22.54 -1.74 -8.63
CA ASN A 602 -22.99 -1.78 -10.03
C ASN A 602 -22.97 -0.40 -10.66
N GLU A 603 -23.32 0.64 -9.89
CA GLU A 603 -23.16 2.03 -10.30
C GLU A 603 -21.67 2.36 -10.53
N TYR A 604 -20.80 1.99 -9.56
CA TYR A 604 -19.36 2.15 -9.72
C TYR A 604 -18.83 1.47 -10.98
N LYS A 605 -19.25 0.23 -11.27
CA LYS A 605 -18.85 -0.49 -12.49
C LYS A 605 -19.26 0.23 -13.76
N SER A 606 -20.50 0.70 -13.82
CA SER A 606 -21.07 1.34 -15.00
C SER A 606 -20.39 2.69 -15.27
N GLU A 607 -20.22 3.50 -14.22
CA GLU A 607 -19.54 4.80 -14.30
C GLU A 607 -18.05 4.65 -14.57
N ALA A 608 -17.36 3.70 -13.92
CA ALA A 608 -15.96 3.41 -14.18
C ALA A 608 -15.72 2.95 -15.62
N PHE A 609 -16.67 2.23 -16.22
CA PHE A 609 -16.60 1.84 -17.63
C PHE A 609 -16.83 3.04 -18.56
N GLY A 610 -17.78 3.92 -18.24
CA GLY A 610 -17.99 5.18 -18.97
C GLY A 610 -16.76 6.10 -18.94
N LEU A 611 -16.12 6.25 -17.77
CA LEU A 611 -14.85 6.96 -17.61
C LEU A 611 -13.73 6.30 -18.43
N PHE A 612 -13.66 4.97 -18.44
CA PHE A 612 -12.65 4.25 -19.22
C PHE A 612 -12.79 4.46 -20.73
N ASN A 613 -14.01 4.45 -21.26
CA ASN A 613 -14.23 4.76 -22.69
C ASN A 613 -13.90 6.23 -23.00
N THR A 614 -14.24 7.15 -22.09
CA THR A 614 -13.88 8.56 -22.22
C THR A 614 -12.36 8.75 -22.23
N MET A 615 -11.64 8.04 -21.35
CA MET A 615 -10.18 8.01 -21.32
C MET A 615 -9.60 7.50 -22.64
N LEU A 616 -10.16 6.44 -23.22
CA LEU A 616 -9.71 5.93 -24.52
C LEU A 616 -9.96 6.93 -25.65
N ALA A 617 -11.11 7.61 -25.65
CA ALA A 617 -11.41 8.67 -26.63
C ALA A 617 -10.44 9.85 -26.50
N ASP A 618 -10.18 10.33 -25.28
CA ASP A 618 -9.24 11.41 -24.98
C ASP A 618 -7.80 11.06 -25.39
N LEU A 619 -7.39 9.81 -25.19
CA LEU A 619 -6.11 9.31 -25.71
C LEU A 619 -6.03 9.48 -27.24
N ARG A 620 -7.05 9.03 -27.99
CA ARG A 620 -7.06 9.13 -29.46
C ARG A 620 -7.00 10.59 -29.91
N GLU A 621 -7.80 11.44 -29.27
CA GLU A 621 -7.88 12.86 -29.56
C GLU A 621 -6.55 13.58 -29.30
N ARG A 622 -5.97 13.41 -28.11
CA ARG A 622 -4.69 14.06 -27.75
C ARG A 622 -3.53 13.58 -28.61
N VAL A 623 -3.45 12.28 -28.89
CA VAL A 623 -2.41 11.72 -29.77
C VAL A 623 -2.53 12.30 -31.17
N THR A 624 -3.74 12.31 -31.74
CA THR A 624 -4.00 12.88 -33.06
C THR A 624 -3.67 14.37 -33.09
N SER A 625 -4.14 15.13 -32.10
CA SER A 625 -3.95 16.59 -32.04
C SER A 625 -2.48 16.99 -31.95
N VAL A 626 -1.73 16.38 -31.04
CA VAL A 626 -0.30 16.68 -30.88
C VAL A 626 0.49 16.29 -32.13
N LEU A 627 0.23 15.11 -32.72
CA LEU A 627 0.94 14.65 -33.91
C LEU A 627 0.60 15.47 -35.16
N MET A 628 -0.64 15.92 -35.32
CA MET A 628 -1.04 16.78 -36.43
C MET A 628 -0.42 18.18 -36.33
N ARG A 629 -0.16 18.66 -35.10
CA ARG A 629 0.34 20.03 -34.84
C ARG A 629 1.83 20.16 -34.60
N ILE A 630 2.54 19.09 -34.27
CA ILE A 630 3.98 19.16 -33.94
C ILE A 630 4.83 19.79 -35.07
N GLU A 631 5.46 20.93 -34.84
CA GLU A 631 6.43 21.51 -35.78
C GLU A 631 7.84 21.22 -35.28
N LEU A 632 8.53 20.25 -35.89
CA LEU A 632 9.91 19.95 -35.55
C LEU A 632 10.83 20.86 -36.36
N ARG A 633 11.57 21.75 -35.67
CA ARG A 633 12.66 22.49 -36.29
C ARG A 633 13.81 21.52 -36.61
N PRO A 634 14.28 21.44 -37.86
CA PRO A 634 15.25 20.43 -38.30
C PRO A 634 16.61 20.45 -37.56
N ASP A 635 16.93 21.53 -36.82
CA ASP A 635 18.23 21.69 -36.13
C ASP A 635 18.21 21.43 -34.62
N THR A 636 17.12 20.91 -34.06
CA THR A 636 17.10 20.56 -32.62
C THR A 636 17.36 19.06 -32.49
N PRO A 637 18.47 18.62 -31.85
CA PRO A 637 18.64 17.21 -31.56
C PRO A 637 17.44 16.75 -30.70
N PRO A 638 16.91 15.54 -30.94
CA PRO A 638 15.79 15.04 -30.16
C PRO A 638 16.12 15.17 -28.67
N PRO A 639 15.16 15.60 -27.82
CA PRO A 639 15.37 15.54 -26.39
C PRO A 639 15.70 14.07 -26.08
N SER A 640 16.94 13.83 -25.62
CA SER A 640 17.32 12.54 -25.08
C SER A 640 16.23 12.16 -24.07
N PRO A 641 15.69 10.93 -24.09
CA PRO A 641 14.76 10.52 -23.04
C PRO A 641 15.48 10.82 -21.72
N GLU A 642 14.93 11.74 -20.93
CA GLU A 642 15.50 12.00 -19.62
C GLU A 642 15.58 10.65 -18.94
N PRO A 643 16.77 10.20 -18.48
CA PRO A 643 16.83 9.00 -17.71
C PRO A 643 15.86 9.25 -16.56
N VAL A 644 14.81 8.44 -16.49
CA VAL A 644 13.93 8.38 -15.32
C VAL A 644 14.89 8.39 -14.15
N ARG A 645 14.94 9.51 -13.43
CA ARG A 645 15.66 9.58 -12.17
C ARG A 645 14.85 8.65 -11.30
N VAL A 646 15.19 7.37 -11.33
CA VAL A 646 14.91 6.47 -10.23
C VAL A 646 15.52 7.24 -9.08
N LEU A 647 14.68 7.88 -8.27
CA LEU A 647 15.11 8.38 -6.99
C LEU A 647 15.67 7.15 -6.34
N ASP A 648 16.99 7.05 -6.34
CA ASP A 648 17.73 6.05 -5.60
C ASP A 648 17.29 6.36 -4.18
N MET A 649 16.27 5.64 -3.69
CA MET A 649 15.83 5.66 -2.31
C MET A 649 17.00 5.07 -1.52
N ARG A 650 18.05 5.88 -1.39
CA ARG A 650 19.03 5.71 -0.35
C ARG A 650 18.22 5.83 0.91
N HIS A 651 18.11 4.71 1.63
CA HIS A 651 17.81 4.69 3.04
C HIS A 651 18.40 5.96 3.68
N PRO A 652 17.58 6.77 4.39
CA PRO A 652 18.14 7.83 5.20
C PRO A 652 19.20 7.19 6.09
N GLN A 653 20.46 7.57 5.88
CA GLN A 653 21.49 7.35 6.88
C GLN A 653 20.96 7.97 8.18
N PRO A 654 21.09 7.29 9.33
CA PRO A 654 20.61 7.83 10.59
C PRO A 654 21.34 9.15 10.86
N VAL A 655 20.62 10.26 10.72
CA VAL A 655 21.03 11.56 11.24
C VAL A 655 20.97 11.48 12.75
N GLY A 656 22.15 11.29 13.33
CA GLY A 656 22.37 11.36 14.76
C GLY A 656 23.63 12.16 15.00
N GLU A 657 23.50 13.49 15.01
CA GLU A 657 24.34 14.37 15.83
C GLU A 657 23.60 15.72 15.99
N LEU A 658 23.30 16.05 17.24
CA LEU A 658 22.70 17.31 17.66
C LEU A 658 23.63 18.48 17.30
N GLU A 659 23.11 19.47 16.59
CA GLU A 659 23.71 20.81 16.58
C GLU A 659 23.32 21.54 17.86
N MET A 660 24.28 21.70 18.77
CA MET A 660 24.25 22.72 19.82
C MET A 660 25.13 23.89 19.37
N ALA A 661 24.59 25.09 19.51
CA ALA A 661 25.15 26.36 19.09
C ALA A 661 26.50 26.73 19.74
N GLY A 662 27.35 27.43 18.98
CA GLY A 662 28.23 28.49 19.50
C GLY A 662 29.71 28.44 19.07
N GLY A 663 30.17 29.54 18.45
CA GLY A 663 31.50 30.10 18.71
C GLY A 663 32.68 29.77 17.78
N GLU A 664 32.92 30.70 16.85
CA GLU A 664 34.22 31.19 16.32
C GLU A 664 35.46 30.28 16.22
N GLY A 665 35.97 30.18 14.97
CA GLY A 665 37.39 30.43 14.69
C GLY A 665 38.35 29.23 14.65
N TYR A 666 38.36 28.47 13.56
CA TYR A 666 39.58 27.80 13.07
C TYR A 666 39.40 27.31 11.61
N GLU A 667 40.20 27.78 10.66
CA GLU A 667 40.33 27.18 9.32
C GLU A 667 41.26 25.96 9.38
N PRO A 668 40.88 24.78 8.85
CA PRO A 668 41.83 23.71 8.59
C PRO A 668 42.09 23.51 7.09
N ALA A 669 43.39 23.40 6.79
CA ALA A 669 44.00 23.06 5.51
C ALA A 669 43.51 21.71 4.91
N PRO A 670 43.66 21.47 3.59
CA PRO A 670 43.17 20.28 2.94
C PRO A 670 44.01 19.05 3.32
N MET A 671 43.44 18.13 4.10
CA MET A 671 44.02 16.81 4.33
C MET A 671 43.51 15.78 3.31
N ALA A 672 44.47 15.17 2.62
CA ALA A 672 44.29 14.06 1.71
C ALA A 672 43.73 12.81 2.42
N SER A 673 42.74 12.16 1.79
CA SER A 673 42.24 10.85 2.24
C SER A 673 43.29 9.76 2.00
N PRO A 674 43.52 8.83 2.95
CA PRO A 674 44.45 7.73 2.75
C PRO A 674 43.88 6.72 1.72
N GLN A 675 44.61 6.52 0.62
CA GLN A 675 44.34 5.45 -0.33
C GLN A 675 44.58 4.09 0.34
N ALA A 676 43.51 3.31 0.49
CA ALA A 676 43.61 1.91 0.90
C ALA A 676 44.31 1.10 -0.20
N ALA A 677 45.39 0.41 0.16
CA ALA A 677 46.11 -0.49 -0.74
C ALA A 677 45.21 -1.66 -1.21
N PRO A 678 45.30 -2.08 -2.49
CA PRO A 678 44.46 -3.14 -3.02
C PRO A 678 44.84 -4.50 -2.42
N ARG A 679 43.89 -5.18 -1.75
CA ARG A 679 44.02 -6.59 -1.37
C ARG A 679 44.12 -7.45 -2.64
N LYS A 680 45.19 -8.25 -2.77
CA LYS A 680 45.33 -9.26 -3.83
C LYS A 680 44.24 -10.31 -3.66
N VAL A 681 43.46 -10.56 -4.72
CA VAL A 681 42.50 -11.65 -4.78
C VAL A 681 43.29 -12.91 -5.14
N GLU A 682 43.23 -13.95 -4.31
CA GLU A 682 43.91 -15.22 -4.58
C GLU A 682 43.43 -15.83 -5.90
N GLY A 683 44.37 -16.19 -6.79
CA GLY A 683 44.07 -16.86 -8.05
C GLY A 683 43.74 -15.94 -9.25
N VAL A 684 43.98 -14.62 -9.16
CA VAL A 684 43.94 -13.69 -10.30
C VAL A 684 45.36 -13.22 -10.62
N ASP A 685 45.87 -13.57 -11.80
CA ASP A 685 47.15 -13.09 -12.30
C ASP A 685 46.93 -11.86 -13.20
N PRO A 686 47.44 -10.67 -12.84
CA PRO A 686 47.35 -9.48 -13.67
C PRO A 686 48.01 -9.63 -15.06
N ALA A 687 48.94 -10.57 -15.23
CA ALA A 687 49.62 -10.82 -16.50
C ALA A 687 48.89 -11.82 -17.42
N ASP A 688 47.91 -12.58 -16.89
CA ASP A 688 47.14 -13.55 -17.66
C ASP A 688 45.63 -13.18 -17.71
N PRO A 689 45.15 -12.63 -18.85
CA PRO A 689 43.75 -12.29 -19.05
C PRO A 689 42.76 -13.44 -18.85
N ALA A 690 43.21 -14.70 -19.01
CA ALA A 690 42.36 -15.88 -18.80
C ALA A 690 41.96 -16.07 -17.33
N THR A 691 42.65 -15.43 -16.38
CA THR A 691 42.32 -15.51 -14.95
C THR A 691 41.38 -14.39 -14.48
N TRP A 692 41.15 -13.36 -15.32
CA TRP A 692 40.45 -12.14 -14.90
C TRP A 692 38.97 -12.33 -14.63
N TYR A 693 38.34 -13.38 -15.17
CA TYR A 693 36.93 -13.71 -14.89
C TYR A 693 36.65 -13.99 -13.41
N ARG A 694 37.68 -14.31 -12.62
CA ARG A 694 37.58 -14.53 -11.16
C ARG A 694 37.61 -13.23 -10.35
N THR A 695 37.80 -12.09 -11.01
CA THR A 695 37.84 -10.77 -10.35
C THR A 695 36.43 -10.39 -9.84
N PRO A 696 36.26 -10.09 -8.54
CA PRO A 696 34.99 -9.61 -8.02
C PRO A 696 34.54 -8.32 -8.74
N ARG A 697 33.25 -8.22 -9.09
CA ARG A 697 32.72 -7.13 -9.93
C ARG A 697 33.05 -5.71 -9.42
N ASN A 698 33.19 -5.53 -8.11
CA ASN A 698 33.49 -4.24 -7.49
C ASN A 698 34.99 -4.01 -7.16
N ALA A 699 35.86 -5.00 -7.37
CA ALA A 699 37.30 -4.87 -7.18
C ALA A 699 37.93 -4.06 -8.33
N ALA A 700 39.15 -3.54 -8.12
CA ALA A 700 39.92 -2.89 -9.17
C ALA A 700 40.19 -3.87 -10.33
N CYS A 701 40.06 -3.40 -11.56
CA CYS A 701 40.28 -4.24 -12.73
C CYS A 701 41.77 -4.65 -12.82
N PRO A 702 42.10 -5.93 -13.06
CA PRO A 702 43.48 -6.41 -13.09
C PRO A 702 44.33 -5.79 -14.21
N CYS A 703 43.70 -5.21 -15.24
CA CYS A 703 44.38 -4.50 -16.33
C CYS A 703 45.06 -3.17 -15.92
N GLY A 704 44.96 -2.75 -14.65
CA GLY A 704 45.58 -1.51 -14.16
C GLY A 704 44.87 -0.22 -14.55
N SER A 705 43.66 -0.28 -15.12
CA SER A 705 42.91 0.89 -15.61
C SER A 705 42.36 1.83 -14.52
N GLY A 706 42.56 1.51 -13.24
CA GLY A 706 41.98 2.26 -12.11
C GLY A 706 40.46 2.16 -11.96
N LYS A 707 39.76 1.53 -12.92
CA LYS A 707 38.31 1.32 -12.90
C LYS A 707 37.96 0.01 -12.19
N LYS A 708 36.74 -0.07 -11.62
CA LYS A 708 36.20 -1.34 -11.08
C LYS A 708 35.98 -2.35 -12.21
N TYR A 709 36.15 -3.64 -11.95
CA TYR A 709 36.05 -4.72 -12.94
C TYR A 709 34.74 -4.64 -13.75
N LYS A 710 33.60 -4.39 -13.11
CA LYS A 710 32.29 -4.22 -13.79
C LYS A 710 32.18 -3.07 -14.79
N HIS A 711 33.06 -2.07 -14.68
CA HIS A 711 33.12 -0.91 -15.58
C HIS A 711 34.26 -1.01 -16.60
N CYS A 712 34.93 -2.15 -16.66
CA CYS A 712 36.02 -2.45 -17.57
C CYS A 712 35.80 -3.85 -18.17
N HIS A 713 36.70 -4.80 -17.95
CA HIS A 713 36.63 -6.16 -18.54
C HIS A 713 35.46 -7.04 -18.05
N GLY A 714 34.73 -6.64 -17.01
CA GLY A 714 33.51 -7.29 -16.52
C GLY A 714 32.20 -6.58 -16.90
N ARG A 715 32.25 -5.72 -17.92
CA ARG A 715 31.07 -5.06 -18.50
C ARG A 715 30.31 -6.09 -19.34
N VAL A 716 29.11 -6.42 -18.89
CA VAL A 716 28.14 -7.28 -19.61
C VAL A 716 27.22 -6.38 -20.40
#